data_AF-A0A8H7GGX1-F1
#
_entry.id   AF-A0A8H7GGX1-F1
#
_cell.length_a   1.000
_cell.length_b   1.000
_cell.length_c   1.000
_cell.angle_alpha   90.00
_cell.angle_beta   90.00
_cell.angle_gamma   90.00
#
_symmetry.space_group_name_H-M   'P 1'
#
loop_
_entity.id
_entity.type
_entity.pdbx_description
1 polymer ?
#
loop_
_entity_poly.entity_id
_entity_poly.type
_entity_poly.pdbx_seq_one_letter_code
_entity_poly.pdbx_strand_id
1 'polypeptide(L)'
;MPSGSTQTASIDVAGEESMEVWMQSALAVVARSRAGASFPKWSSTSFHKSSTPMTCRLSTQALWRLSARNYGAKRSFSLVESLRRNAPIDIHPEVADALANNKPVVALETALVTNGMPYPENLETARSEERIVRTTGSIPATIAVLGGRIKIGLEDAEVEHLATAKSAVKVSRRDIGPVISQRMDGGTTISATLIFAALAGIKVFATGGLGGVHRGGENTMDVSADLHELSRYPVGLVSAGVKSILDIGRTLEYLVGLFLVIRASSTHPYEQETLGVPVISYSKTNDFPAFFSTKSGFKTPWRVDDPASAANILFTQWQLGMNNGALFGVPIPEEYEAAGAKLQEAVDLAVAEADQNGVSKRGKEATPWLLRRVAELTAGGSLKSNIALIENTALVGGRIAAEYAKLVGSQSDGGDTGTAHYFERGSSQNVISGLVAPNPTTRVAEVAVDLAPASDPPAELIIVGCAAIDISATTVTDSILDLHSTSPGSVEMSLGGVARNIAEAAHRLSGSHSTGSPSKALLISPVGDDAFGRVILEETKLIGMRDDGLIQLPKARSAVCNMLLSSTGNLTGGVADMDIIKSLPADMILRKLAKHHPAIVALDANLSEQTLKELLKYCNVNTIDVLFEPTSIVKSTSIFSAIASSPDFSAQRSPVSYATPNLLELAHMYQAARDDVFELTSHPSWWQTIDNFAISHQFRMELEHLARRPVSDEDNSKGTLSFLLADGIAQMAINLLPFFSSLIIKCGDRGLVLVLRISDPAKWSKEYSNVHRRRIVAHGKTEQDIVVLQHIPPLPLAKDSIKNVTGAGDTLVGSLLSSLLRHPDMFSDPDLLFNGMHAAQTAAIMTLQSRKAVSPLLSPIISR
;
A
#
# COMPACT_ATOMS: atom_id res chain seq x y z
N MET A 1 -65.92 34.54 -28.15
CA MET A 1 -66.12 34.29 -26.71
C MET A 1 -66.71 32.91 -26.53
N PRO A 2 -66.37 32.19 -25.45
CA PRO A 2 -65.04 31.92 -24.87
C PRO A 2 -64.86 30.36 -24.83
N SER A 3 -63.88 29.67 -24.25
CA SER A 3 -62.80 29.88 -23.26
C SER A 3 -61.94 28.60 -23.35
N GLY A 4 -60.62 28.65 -23.47
CA GLY A 4 -59.65 28.84 -22.36
C GLY A 4 -59.34 27.47 -21.71
N SER A 5 -58.12 26.97 -21.54
CA SER A 5 -56.80 27.60 -21.46
C SER A 5 -55.67 26.55 -21.57
N THR A 6 -54.59 26.92 -22.28
CA THR A 6 -53.14 26.62 -22.13
C THR A 6 -52.70 25.85 -20.86
N GLN A 7 -51.66 25.01 -20.83
CA GLN A 7 -50.32 25.14 -21.43
C GLN A 7 -49.51 23.82 -21.31
N THR A 8 -48.64 23.58 -22.28
CA THR A 8 -47.55 22.59 -22.31
C THR A 8 -46.38 22.97 -21.37
N ALA A 9 -45.78 21.98 -20.69
CA ALA A 9 -44.41 22.08 -20.21
C ALA A 9 -43.72 20.70 -20.21
N SER A 10 -42.51 20.70 -20.75
CA SER A 10 -41.50 19.65 -20.84
C SER A 10 -41.16 19.04 -19.48
N ILE A 11 -40.97 17.72 -19.43
CA ILE A 11 -40.31 17.05 -18.31
C ILE A 11 -38.86 16.81 -18.72
N ASP A 12 -37.98 17.64 -18.15
CA ASP A 12 -36.54 17.46 -18.14
C ASP A 12 -36.15 16.30 -17.24
N VAL A 13 -35.14 15.58 -17.69
CA VAL A 13 -34.44 14.48 -17.01
C VAL A 13 -33.57 15.10 -15.91
N ALA A 14 -33.88 14.78 -14.64
CA ALA A 14 -32.98 15.00 -13.51
C ALA A 14 -32.56 13.64 -12.96
N GLY A 15 -31.32 13.25 -13.24
CA GLY A 15 -30.62 12.18 -12.56
C GLY A 15 -29.62 12.79 -11.58
N GLU A 16 -29.74 12.42 -10.30
CA GLU A 16 -28.67 12.26 -9.31
C GLU A 16 -29.31 11.88 -7.96
N GLU A 17 -29.97 10.72 -7.93
CA GLU A 17 -30.30 10.00 -6.69
C GLU A 17 -29.95 8.52 -6.89
N SER A 18 -28.67 8.16 -6.70
CA SER A 18 -28.27 6.74 -6.57
C SER A 18 -26.84 6.57 -6.05
N MET A 19 -26.56 7.11 -4.86
CA MET A 19 -25.39 6.65 -4.08
C MET A 19 -25.58 6.73 -2.55
N GLU A 20 -26.57 7.50 -2.06
CA GLU A 20 -26.90 7.58 -0.62
C GLU A 20 -27.80 6.45 -0.09
N VAL A 21 -28.54 5.73 -0.95
CA VAL A 21 -29.49 4.70 -0.50
C VAL A 21 -28.81 3.34 -0.23
N TRP A 22 -27.59 3.11 -0.71
CA TRP A 22 -26.85 1.86 -0.47
C TRP A 22 -25.92 1.88 0.76
N MET A 23 -25.52 3.05 1.29
CA MET A 23 -24.67 3.14 2.49
C MET A 23 -25.44 3.17 3.82
N GLN A 24 -26.73 3.52 3.83
CA GLN A 24 -27.53 3.52 5.07
C GLN A 24 -27.97 2.13 5.56
N SER A 25 -27.84 1.07 4.74
CA SER A 25 -28.19 -0.30 5.16
C SER A 25 -27.06 -1.06 5.87
N ALA A 26 -25.82 -0.56 5.85
CA ALA A 26 -24.67 -1.20 6.48
C ALA A 26 -24.40 -0.76 7.94
N LEU A 27 -24.96 0.37 8.38
CA LEU A 27 -24.77 0.92 9.74
C LEU A 27 -25.87 0.49 10.75
N ALA A 28 -26.93 -0.20 10.31
CA ALA A 28 -28.03 -0.62 11.17
C ALA A 28 -27.89 -2.03 11.78
N VAL A 29 -26.87 -2.82 11.40
CA VAL A 29 -26.75 -4.24 11.83
C VAL A 29 -25.75 -4.46 12.99
N VAL A 30 -24.94 -3.46 13.36
CA VAL A 30 -23.94 -3.59 14.46
C VAL A 30 -24.44 -3.02 15.81
N ALA A 31 -25.60 -2.36 15.86
CA ALA A 31 -26.14 -1.73 17.08
C ALA A 31 -27.20 -2.55 17.85
N ARG A 32 -27.32 -3.86 17.62
CA ARG A 32 -28.23 -4.74 18.41
C ARG A 32 -27.59 -6.10 18.75
N SER A 33 -26.55 -6.10 19.58
CA SER A 33 -26.25 -7.26 20.44
C SER A 33 -25.41 -6.82 21.64
N ARG A 34 -26.06 -6.35 22.70
CA ARG A 34 -25.59 -6.36 24.10
C ARG A 34 -26.63 -5.70 24.99
N ALA A 35 -27.71 -6.43 25.23
CA ALA A 35 -28.61 -6.19 26.35
C ALA A 35 -28.66 -7.48 27.16
N GLY A 36 -28.28 -7.40 28.44
CA GLY A 36 -28.59 -8.40 29.46
C GLY A 36 -27.52 -9.47 29.69
N ALA A 37 -26.63 -9.24 30.66
CA ALA A 37 -26.28 -10.24 31.66
C ALA A 37 -25.56 -9.55 32.83
N SER A 38 -26.22 -9.64 33.99
CA SER A 38 -25.81 -9.17 35.30
C SER A 38 -24.53 -9.82 35.83
N PHE A 39 -23.64 -9.01 36.39
CA PHE A 39 -22.48 -9.43 37.20
C PHE A 39 -22.91 -10.12 38.51
N PRO A 40 -22.18 -11.16 38.96
CA PRO A 40 -21.99 -11.41 40.37
C PRO A 40 -20.55 -11.13 40.81
N LYS A 41 -20.46 -10.47 41.96
CA LYS A 41 -19.26 -10.17 42.76
C LYS A 41 -18.39 -11.40 42.99
N TRP A 42 -17.07 -11.25 42.90
CA TRP A 42 -16.11 -12.19 43.48
C TRP A 42 -15.25 -11.49 44.53
N SER A 43 -15.31 -12.05 45.73
CA SER A 43 -14.56 -11.70 46.92
C SER A 43 -13.13 -12.22 46.87
N SER A 44 -12.26 -11.48 47.54
CA SER A 44 -10.89 -11.79 47.93
C SER A 44 -10.70 -13.18 48.55
N THR A 45 -9.68 -13.92 48.10
CA THR A 45 -8.85 -14.73 49.00
C THR A 45 -7.50 -15.05 48.38
N SER A 46 -6.46 -14.73 49.14
CA SER A 46 -5.04 -15.06 49.01
C SER A 46 -4.75 -16.55 49.23
N PHE A 47 -3.77 -17.14 48.52
CA PHE A 47 -2.96 -18.26 49.05
C PHE A 47 -1.56 -18.34 48.43
N HIS A 48 -0.67 -18.96 49.21
CA HIS A 48 0.78 -18.85 49.26
C HIS A 48 1.63 -19.65 48.25
N LYS A 49 2.88 -19.18 48.17
CA LYS A 49 4.16 -19.78 47.72
C LYS A 49 4.35 -21.30 47.93
N SER A 50 4.98 -21.94 46.95
CA SER A 50 6.15 -22.86 47.01
C SER A 50 6.34 -23.46 45.60
N SER A 51 7.48 -23.92 45.06
CA SER A 51 8.92 -23.95 45.33
C SER A 51 9.57 -24.45 44.02
N THR A 52 10.73 -23.89 43.63
CA THR A 52 11.61 -24.22 42.48
C THR A 52 12.39 -25.56 42.69
N PRO A 53 13.32 -26.01 41.80
CA PRO A 53 13.52 -25.86 40.34
C PRO A 53 13.88 -27.19 39.61
N MET A 54 13.90 -27.21 38.26
CA MET A 54 14.86 -28.06 37.51
C MET A 54 15.32 -27.35 36.24
N THR A 55 16.60 -27.01 36.23
CA THR A 55 17.35 -26.41 35.13
C THR A 55 17.84 -27.49 34.17
N CYS A 56 17.67 -27.28 32.87
CA CYS A 56 18.58 -27.83 31.86
C CYS A 56 18.98 -26.69 30.92
N ARG A 57 20.18 -26.14 31.14
CA ARG A 57 20.85 -25.20 30.24
C ARG A 57 21.44 -26.01 29.09
N LEU A 58 20.97 -25.77 27.87
CA LEU A 58 21.74 -26.03 26.65
C LEU A 58 21.96 -24.70 25.94
N SER A 59 23.21 -24.47 25.54
CA SER A 59 23.82 -23.21 25.14
C SER A 59 23.25 -22.62 23.84
N THR A 60 22.72 -21.40 23.90
CA THR A 60 22.24 -20.59 22.77
C THR A 60 23.35 -19.91 21.95
N GLN A 61 24.59 -20.41 22.00
CA GLN A 61 25.76 -19.73 21.38
C GLN A 61 26.25 -20.31 20.05
N ALA A 62 25.51 -21.20 19.39
CA ALA A 62 25.95 -21.83 18.13
C ALA A 62 25.14 -21.46 16.86
N LEU A 63 24.30 -20.42 16.87
CA LEU A 63 23.57 -19.92 15.67
C LEU A 63 23.95 -18.50 15.23
N TRP A 64 24.94 -17.89 15.88
CA TRP A 64 25.40 -16.54 15.54
C TRP A 64 26.68 -16.59 14.71
N ARG A 65 26.53 -16.81 13.39
CA ARG A 65 27.50 -16.40 12.36
C ARG A 65 26.97 -16.71 10.95
N LEU A 66 25.93 -16.00 10.53
CA LEU A 66 25.67 -15.74 9.11
C LEU A 66 25.29 -14.26 8.96
N SER A 67 26.24 -13.51 8.39
CA SER A 67 26.12 -12.19 7.75
C SER A 67 24.91 -11.32 8.12
N ALA A 68 25.07 -10.47 9.14
CA ALA A 68 24.21 -9.31 9.36
C ALA A 68 24.81 -8.10 8.61
N ARG A 69 24.27 -7.80 7.41
CA ARG A 69 24.36 -6.47 6.79
C ARG A 69 23.26 -6.31 5.73
N ASN A 70 22.65 -5.13 5.74
CA ASN A 70 21.50 -4.64 4.96
C ASN A 70 20.14 -5.05 5.50
N TYR A 71 19.30 -4.08 5.90
CA TYR A 71 17.84 -4.07 5.66
C TYR A 71 17.24 -2.72 6.08
N GLY A 72 16.71 -1.95 5.12
CA GLY A 72 15.70 -0.91 5.31
C GLY A 72 14.36 -1.44 4.81
N ALA A 73 13.31 -1.29 5.62
CA ALA A 73 12.09 -2.09 5.55
C ALA A 73 11.17 -1.80 4.34
N LYS A 74 11.11 -2.74 3.38
CA LYS A 74 9.81 -3.21 2.87
C LYS A 74 9.17 -4.00 4.03
N ARG A 75 7.85 -3.90 4.27
CA ARG A 75 7.13 -4.89 5.13
C ARG A 75 7.25 -6.25 4.43
N SER A 76 8.40 -6.89 4.60
CA SER A 76 8.60 -8.25 4.20
C SER A 76 7.78 -9.07 5.19
N PHE A 77 6.88 -9.86 4.63
CA PHE A 77 6.31 -10.99 5.32
C PHE A 77 7.49 -11.92 5.67
N SER A 78 8.10 -11.66 6.82
CA SER A 78 9.40 -12.17 7.22
C SER A 78 9.23 -13.04 8.44
N LEU A 79 9.69 -14.29 8.31
CA LEU A 79 9.83 -15.22 9.41
C LEU A 79 10.59 -14.60 10.59
N VAL A 80 11.65 -13.84 10.34
CA VAL A 80 12.47 -13.22 11.40
C VAL A 80 11.65 -12.27 12.26
N GLU A 81 10.81 -11.45 11.63
CA GLU A 81 9.93 -10.52 12.35
C GLU A 81 8.83 -11.26 13.11
N SER A 82 8.29 -12.34 12.54
CA SER A 82 7.30 -13.17 13.23
C SER A 82 7.89 -13.85 14.46
N LEU A 83 9.11 -14.40 14.35
CA LEU A 83 9.84 -15.00 15.46
C LEU A 83 10.21 -13.95 16.53
N ARG A 84 10.57 -12.71 16.14
CA ARG A 84 10.81 -11.60 17.09
C ARG A 84 9.57 -11.23 17.90
N ARG A 85 8.38 -11.39 17.32
CA ARG A 85 7.08 -11.18 18.00
C ARG A 85 6.62 -12.41 18.78
N ASN A 86 7.49 -13.41 18.96
CA ASN A 86 7.20 -14.69 19.59
C ASN A 86 6.02 -15.44 18.93
N ALA A 87 5.87 -15.34 17.61
CA ALA A 87 4.87 -16.13 16.89
C ALA A 87 5.15 -17.64 17.07
N PRO A 88 4.11 -18.48 17.26
CA PRO A 88 4.28 -19.91 17.52
C PRO A 88 4.58 -20.67 16.22
N ILE A 89 5.80 -20.54 15.71
CA ILE A 89 6.27 -21.16 14.46
C ILE A 89 7.47 -22.05 14.78
N ASP A 90 7.45 -23.28 14.28
CA ASP A 90 8.55 -24.22 14.30
C ASP A 90 8.94 -24.57 12.87
N ILE A 91 10.24 -24.60 12.58
CA ILE A 91 10.77 -25.01 11.29
C ILE A 91 11.62 -26.25 11.51
N HIS A 92 11.34 -27.29 10.73
CA HIS A 92 12.10 -28.52 10.78
C HIS A 92 13.59 -28.24 10.45
N PRO A 93 14.56 -28.79 11.20
CA PRO A 93 15.98 -28.47 11.03
C PRO A 93 16.48 -28.66 9.59
N GLU A 94 16.00 -29.69 8.88
CA GLU A 94 16.35 -29.94 7.47
C GLU A 94 15.87 -28.81 6.55
N VAL A 95 14.66 -28.29 6.79
CA VAL A 95 14.09 -27.18 6.01
C VAL A 95 14.83 -25.88 6.33
N ALA A 96 15.17 -25.65 7.59
CA ALA A 96 15.96 -24.49 8.00
C ALA A 96 17.36 -24.48 7.36
N ASP A 97 18.05 -25.63 7.34
CA ASP A 97 19.33 -25.79 6.66
C ASP A 97 19.20 -25.55 5.15
N ALA A 98 18.14 -26.09 4.53
CA ALA A 98 17.91 -25.92 3.11
C ALA A 98 17.72 -24.45 2.74
N LEU A 99 16.88 -23.72 3.48
CA LEU A 99 16.64 -22.30 3.28
C LEU A 99 17.90 -21.45 3.52
N ALA A 100 18.69 -21.76 4.55
CA ALA A 100 19.92 -21.04 4.86
C ALA A 100 21.00 -21.21 3.79
N ASN A 101 21.03 -22.36 3.11
CA ASN A 101 22.03 -22.70 2.08
C ASN A 101 21.49 -22.60 0.65
N ASN A 102 20.36 -21.93 0.43
CA ASN A 102 19.69 -21.80 -0.88
C ASN A 102 19.46 -23.15 -1.60
N LYS A 103 19.26 -24.24 -0.85
CA LYS A 103 18.87 -25.53 -1.41
C LYS A 103 17.40 -25.48 -1.82
N PRO A 104 17.00 -26.22 -2.86
CA PRO A 104 15.62 -26.21 -3.33
C PRO A 104 14.67 -26.81 -2.29
N VAL A 105 13.58 -26.08 -1.97
CA VAL A 105 12.53 -26.51 -1.03
C VAL A 105 11.17 -26.48 -1.72
N VAL A 106 10.34 -27.49 -1.49
CA VAL A 106 8.96 -27.57 -1.97
C VAL A 106 8.01 -27.68 -0.78
N ALA A 107 7.07 -26.74 -0.66
CA ALA A 107 6.00 -26.85 0.32
C ALA A 107 4.98 -27.91 -0.09
N LEU A 108 4.37 -28.60 0.89
CA LEU A 108 3.28 -29.57 0.73
C LEU A 108 2.18 -29.28 1.77
N GLU A 109 0.90 -29.41 1.40
CA GLU A 109 -0.24 -29.13 2.29
C GLU A 109 -0.69 -30.36 3.08
N THR A 110 -1.44 -30.15 4.17
CA THR A 110 -1.92 -31.26 5.03
C THR A 110 -3.45 -31.37 5.11
N ALA A 111 -4.20 -30.48 4.45
CA ALA A 111 -5.63 -30.67 4.28
C ALA A 111 -5.95 -31.91 3.42
N LEU A 112 -5.05 -32.30 2.50
CA LEU A 112 -5.18 -33.55 1.75
C LEU A 112 -5.02 -34.78 2.65
N VAL A 113 -4.11 -34.70 3.64
CA VAL A 113 -3.81 -35.78 4.59
C VAL A 113 -4.96 -35.98 5.58
N THR A 114 -5.48 -34.88 6.12
CA THR A 114 -6.53 -34.92 7.15
C THR A 114 -7.92 -35.18 6.56
N ASN A 115 -8.25 -34.54 5.44
CA ASN A 115 -9.63 -34.47 4.92
C ASN A 115 -9.76 -34.86 3.44
N GLY A 116 -8.66 -35.10 2.73
CA GLY A 116 -8.66 -35.34 1.28
C GLY A 116 -8.68 -36.82 0.88
N MET A 117 -8.18 -37.71 1.74
CA MET A 117 -8.05 -39.14 1.48
C MET A 117 -8.36 -39.97 2.74
N PRO A 118 -8.84 -41.22 2.57
CA PRO A 118 -9.00 -42.14 3.69
C PRO A 118 -7.65 -42.65 4.20
N TYR A 119 -7.64 -43.16 5.43
CA TYR A 119 -6.50 -43.89 5.98
C TYR A 119 -6.55 -45.37 5.55
N PRO A 120 -5.42 -46.00 5.17
CA PRO A 120 -4.04 -45.51 5.25
C PRO A 120 -3.52 -44.72 4.03
N GLU A 121 -4.33 -44.58 2.97
CA GLU A 121 -3.88 -43.99 1.71
C GLU A 121 -3.46 -42.53 1.84
N ASN A 122 -4.05 -41.78 2.77
CA ASN A 122 -3.66 -40.41 3.10
C ASN A 122 -2.21 -40.31 3.61
N LEU A 123 -1.79 -41.22 4.50
CA LEU A 123 -0.44 -41.29 5.05
C LEU A 123 0.55 -41.78 4.00
N GLU A 124 0.18 -42.81 3.23
CA GLU A 124 1.02 -43.35 2.16
C GLU A 124 1.28 -42.31 1.07
N THR A 125 0.25 -41.55 0.69
CA THR A 125 0.38 -40.47 -0.30
C THR A 125 1.28 -39.35 0.20
N ALA A 126 1.10 -38.89 1.44
CA ALA A 126 1.96 -37.85 2.02
C ALA A 126 3.43 -38.28 2.04
N ARG A 127 3.71 -39.52 2.47
CA ARG A 127 5.06 -40.11 2.45
C ARG A 127 5.60 -40.26 1.02
N SER A 128 4.73 -40.55 0.05
CA SER A 128 5.11 -40.64 -1.37
C SER A 128 5.51 -39.27 -1.93
N GLU A 129 4.73 -38.22 -1.67
CA GLU A 129 5.05 -36.85 -2.07
C GLU A 129 6.41 -36.41 -1.53
N GLU A 130 6.66 -36.60 -0.23
CA GLU A 130 7.96 -36.27 0.38
C GLU A 130 9.11 -37.03 -0.28
N ARG A 131 8.92 -38.33 -0.57
CA ARG A 131 9.94 -39.14 -1.25
C ARG A 131 10.19 -38.64 -2.67
N ILE A 132 9.15 -38.33 -3.43
CA ILE A 132 9.25 -37.86 -4.81
C ILE A 132 9.98 -36.52 -4.86
N VAL A 133 9.62 -35.56 -4.01
CA VAL A 133 10.34 -34.27 -3.92
C VAL A 133 11.83 -34.51 -3.64
N ARG A 134 12.17 -35.46 -2.76
CA ARG A 134 13.58 -35.83 -2.49
C ARG A 134 14.29 -36.38 -3.71
N THR A 135 13.60 -37.17 -4.57
CA THR A 135 14.22 -37.71 -5.80
C THR A 135 14.65 -36.63 -6.79
N THR A 136 14.09 -35.42 -6.72
CA THR A 136 14.49 -34.29 -7.59
C THR A 136 15.68 -33.52 -7.03
N GLY A 137 16.22 -33.91 -5.87
CA GLY A 137 17.22 -33.16 -5.12
C GLY A 137 16.63 -32.01 -4.29
N SER A 138 15.31 -31.94 -4.16
CA SER A 138 14.59 -30.91 -3.40
C SER A 138 14.20 -31.42 -2.00
N ILE A 139 14.08 -30.51 -1.05
CA ILE A 139 13.69 -30.82 0.32
C ILE A 139 12.18 -30.59 0.49
N PRO A 140 11.40 -31.58 0.92
CA PRO A 140 9.98 -31.38 1.19
C PRO A 140 9.79 -30.63 2.51
N ALA A 141 8.84 -29.69 2.50
CA ALA A 141 8.35 -29.01 3.68
C ALA A 141 6.84 -29.21 3.78
N THR A 142 6.43 -30.34 4.36
CA THR A 142 5.04 -30.60 4.71
C THR A 142 4.62 -29.65 5.83
N ILE A 143 3.53 -28.91 5.65
CA ILE A 143 3.13 -27.81 6.54
C ILE A 143 1.82 -28.12 7.24
N ALA A 144 1.73 -27.88 8.55
CA ALA A 144 0.52 -28.05 9.34
C ALA A 144 0.46 -27.11 10.55
N VAL A 145 -0.64 -27.17 11.31
CA VAL A 145 -0.71 -26.62 12.67
C VAL A 145 -0.86 -27.76 13.67
N LEU A 146 0.06 -27.88 14.63
CA LEU A 146 0.04 -28.90 15.67
C LEU A 146 0.13 -28.26 17.06
N GLY A 147 -0.83 -28.54 17.94
CA GLY A 147 -0.92 -27.96 19.27
C GLY A 147 -0.95 -26.42 19.26
N GLY A 148 -1.50 -25.82 18.20
CA GLY A 148 -1.47 -24.38 17.94
C GLY A 148 -0.13 -23.80 17.52
N ARG A 149 0.83 -24.63 17.09
CA ARG A 149 2.10 -24.17 16.50
C ARG A 149 2.10 -24.45 15.00
N ILE A 150 2.52 -23.47 14.22
CA ILE A 150 2.75 -23.63 12.78
C ILE A 150 4.01 -24.47 12.61
N LYS A 151 3.90 -25.60 11.93
CA LYS A 151 5.02 -26.49 11.63
C LYS A 151 5.37 -26.37 10.15
N ILE A 152 6.63 -26.07 9.85
CA ILE A 152 7.14 -26.00 8.48
C ILE A 152 8.18 -27.10 8.28
N GLY A 153 7.76 -28.18 7.64
CA GLY A 153 8.39 -29.49 7.72
C GLY A 153 7.86 -30.25 8.94
N LEU A 154 7.40 -31.48 8.72
CA LEU A 154 6.89 -32.38 9.75
C LEU A 154 7.84 -33.56 9.92
N GLU A 155 7.90 -34.09 11.14
CA GLU A 155 8.45 -35.43 11.38
C GLU A 155 7.47 -36.51 10.91
N ASP A 156 7.98 -37.69 10.57
CA ASP A 156 7.14 -38.81 10.10
C ASP A 156 6.02 -39.19 11.10
N ALA A 157 6.32 -39.12 12.40
CA ALA A 157 5.34 -39.33 13.46
C ALA A 157 4.27 -38.23 13.52
N GLU A 158 4.62 -36.98 13.17
CA GLU A 158 3.67 -35.87 13.10
C GLU A 158 2.75 -36.00 11.88
N VAL A 159 3.25 -36.50 10.75
CA VAL A 159 2.44 -36.85 9.57
C VAL A 159 1.46 -37.98 9.89
N GLU A 160 1.93 -39.03 10.56
CA GLU A 160 1.10 -40.17 10.99
C GLU A 160 0.02 -39.75 12.01
N HIS A 161 0.37 -38.84 12.94
CA HIS A 161 -0.58 -38.23 13.86
C HIS A 161 -1.69 -37.49 13.10
N LEU A 162 -1.36 -36.65 12.12
CA LEU A 162 -2.36 -35.95 11.31
C LEU A 162 -3.21 -36.90 10.47
N ALA A 163 -2.62 -37.95 9.91
CA ALA A 163 -3.33 -38.91 9.07
C ALA A 163 -4.35 -39.76 9.84
N THR A 164 -4.15 -39.91 11.16
CA THR A 164 -5.05 -40.68 12.05
C THR A 164 -5.94 -39.79 12.93
N ALA A 165 -5.72 -38.47 12.92
CA ALA A 165 -6.46 -37.51 13.73
C ALA A 165 -7.91 -37.37 13.27
N LYS A 166 -8.86 -37.70 14.16
CA LYS A 166 -10.31 -37.60 13.88
C LYS A 166 -10.88 -36.18 14.00
N SER A 167 -10.16 -35.27 14.65
CA SER A 167 -10.64 -33.92 15.00
C SER A 167 -9.76 -32.80 14.45
N ALA A 168 -8.89 -33.08 13.47
CA ALA A 168 -8.04 -32.06 12.87
C ALA A 168 -8.88 -31.02 12.12
N VAL A 169 -8.66 -29.75 12.42
CA VAL A 169 -9.37 -28.64 11.77
C VAL A 169 -8.83 -28.45 10.35
N LYS A 170 -9.72 -28.18 9.38
CA LYS A 170 -9.31 -27.72 8.06
C LYS A 170 -8.93 -26.24 8.13
N VAL A 171 -7.65 -25.90 8.05
CA VAL A 171 -7.13 -24.56 8.31
C VAL A 171 -6.98 -23.76 7.01
N SER A 172 -7.88 -22.82 6.75
CA SER A 172 -7.72 -21.76 5.73
C SER A 172 -7.25 -20.45 6.38
N ARG A 173 -7.02 -19.37 5.60
CA ARG A 173 -6.56 -18.06 6.12
C ARG A 173 -7.31 -17.61 7.37
N ARG A 174 -8.65 -17.67 7.34
CA ARG A 174 -9.54 -17.22 8.42
C ARG A 174 -9.43 -18.06 9.69
N ASP A 175 -8.96 -19.29 9.57
CA ASP A 175 -8.90 -20.27 10.65
C ASP A 175 -7.55 -20.24 11.39
N ILE A 176 -6.51 -19.65 10.79
CA ILE A 176 -5.14 -19.61 11.34
C ILE A 176 -5.11 -19.07 12.77
N GLY A 177 -5.64 -17.87 13.00
CA GLY A 177 -5.65 -17.24 14.32
C GLY A 177 -6.42 -18.07 15.37
N PRO A 178 -7.69 -18.43 15.10
CA PRO A 178 -8.48 -19.27 16.01
C PRO A 178 -7.82 -20.62 16.35
N VAL A 179 -7.32 -21.37 15.36
CA VAL A 179 -6.70 -22.70 15.58
C VAL A 179 -5.43 -22.58 16.42
N ILE A 180 -4.58 -21.59 16.14
CA ILE A 180 -3.35 -21.31 16.89
C ILE A 180 -3.68 -20.94 18.35
N SER A 181 -4.58 -19.97 18.55
CA SER A 181 -4.94 -19.48 19.89
C SER A 181 -5.59 -20.54 20.77
N GLN A 182 -6.33 -21.48 20.18
CA GLN A 182 -6.99 -22.58 20.88
C GLN A 182 -6.11 -23.83 21.01
N ARG A 183 -4.86 -23.77 20.55
CA ARG A 183 -3.91 -24.90 20.61
C ARG A 183 -4.42 -26.18 19.94
N MET A 184 -5.14 -26.01 18.83
CA MET A 184 -5.72 -27.14 18.10
C MET A 184 -4.74 -27.68 17.04
N ASP A 185 -4.98 -28.93 16.64
CA ASP A 185 -4.36 -29.53 15.47
C ASP A 185 -5.20 -29.22 14.22
N GLY A 186 -4.53 -29.02 13.08
CA GLY A 186 -5.21 -28.76 11.83
C GLY A 186 -4.35 -28.95 10.59
N GLY A 187 -4.98 -29.53 9.56
CA GLY A 187 -4.41 -29.65 8.23
C GLY A 187 -4.60 -28.35 7.45
N THR A 188 -3.51 -27.80 6.92
CA THR A 188 -3.55 -26.53 6.18
C THR A 188 -4.06 -26.72 4.77
N THR A 189 -4.97 -25.86 4.31
CA THR A 189 -5.37 -25.80 2.90
C THR A 189 -4.30 -25.11 2.06
N ILE A 190 -4.48 -25.08 0.73
CA ILE A 190 -3.65 -24.30 -0.19
C ILE A 190 -3.47 -22.85 0.30
N SER A 191 -4.54 -22.14 0.66
CA SER A 191 -4.49 -20.79 1.23
C SER A 191 -3.54 -20.67 2.44
N ALA A 192 -3.68 -21.51 3.47
CA ALA A 192 -2.81 -21.43 4.65
C ALA A 192 -1.37 -21.88 4.35
N THR A 193 -1.21 -22.87 3.47
CA THR A 193 0.10 -23.38 3.06
C THR A 193 0.87 -22.34 2.25
N LEU A 194 0.22 -21.59 1.35
CA LEU A 194 0.82 -20.46 0.63
C LEU A 194 1.32 -19.38 1.59
N ILE A 195 0.52 -19.05 2.62
CA ILE A 195 0.90 -18.12 3.68
C ILE A 195 2.14 -18.63 4.41
N PHE A 196 2.18 -19.87 4.88
CA PHE A 196 3.33 -20.35 5.66
C PHE A 196 4.58 -20.59 4.79
N ALA A 197 4.41 -21.05 3.55
CA ALA A 197 5.50 -21.21 2.58
C ALA A 197 6.16 -19.87 2.27
N ALA A 198 5.38 -18.84 1.96
CA ALA A 198 5.89 -17.50 1.72
C ALA A 198 6.59 -16.92 2.95
N LEU A 199 6.12 -17.25 4.16
CA LEU A 199 6.69 -16.75 5.41
C LEU A 199 8.10 -17.29 5.60
N ALA A 200 8.29 -18.57 5.31
CA ALA A 200 9.58 -19.25 5.34
C ALA A 200 10.48 -18.92 4.14
N GLY A 201 9.96 -18.23 3.12
CA GLY A 201 10.70 -17.92 1.89
C GLY A 201 10.74 -19.06 0.86
N ILE A 202 9.91 -20.10 1.02
CA ILE A 202 9.76 -21.20 0.06
C ILE A 202 9.07 -20.68 -1.21
N LYS A 203 9.59 -21.05 -2.39
CA LYS A 203 9.18 -20.50 -3.69
C LYS A 203 8.27 -21.39 -4.52
N VAL A 204 8.18 -22.68 -4.19
CA VAL A 204 7.38 -23.65 -4.92
C VAL A 204 6.52 -24.44 -3.94
N PHE A 205 5.26 -24.64 -4.29
CA PHE A 205 4.28 -25.43 -3.53
C PHE A 205 3.60 -26.40 -4.50
N ALA A 206 3.61 -27.70 -4.18
CA ALA A 206 2.90 -28.73 -4.93
C ALA A 206 1.66 -29.23 -4.17
N THR A 207 0.57 -29.47 -4.89
CA THR A 207 -0.69 -30.06 -4.38
C THR A 207 -1.37 -30.84 -5.50
N GLY A 208 -2.44 -31.58 -5.18
CA GLY A 208 -3.29 -32.21 -6.19
C GLY A 208 -4.03 -31.19 -7.05
N GLY A 209 -4.77 -30.26 -6.48
CA GLY A 209 -5.69 -29.41 -7.27
C GLY A 209 -6.12 -28.15 -6.56
N LEU A 210 -6.09 -27.03 -7.29
CA LEU A 210 -6.48 -25.71 -6.80
C LEU A 210 -7.98 -25.67 -6.44
N GLY A 211 -8.32 -25.08 -5.29
CA GLY A 211 -9.70 -24.66 -5.01
C GLY A 211 -10.05 -23.40 -5.81
N GLY A 212 -11.33 -23.14 -6.08
CA GLY A 212 -11.72 -22.13 -7.05
C GLY A 212 -13.14 -21.64 -6.87
N VAL A 213 -13.73 -21.12 -7.94
CA VAL A 213 -15.13 -20.73 -7.97
C VAL A 213 -15.98 -22.00 -8.02
N HIS A 214 -16.89 -22.17 -7.07
CA HIS A 214 -17.82 -23.30 -7.09
C HIS A 214 -18.84 -23.15 -8.23
N ARG A 215 -19.43 -24.27 -8.68
CA ARG A 215 -20.55 -24.24 -9.64
C ARG A 215 -21.73 -23.50 -9.00
N GLY A 216 -22.27 -22.47 -9.68
CA GLY A 216 -23.26 -21.55 -9.10
C GLY A 216 -22.67 -20.47 -8.18
N GLY A 217 -21.34 -20.34 -8.16
CA GLY A 217 -20.58 -19.36 -7.37
C GLY A 217 -20.95 -17.91 -7.64
N GLU A 218 -21.45 -17.58 -8.83
CA GLU A 218 -21.92 -16.24 -9.18
C GLU A 218 -23.14 -15.77 -8.38
N ASN A 219 -23.94 -16.72 -7.87
CA ASN A 219 -25.11 -16.41 -7.07
C ASN A 219 -24.80 -16.55 -5.57
N THR A 220 -23.94 -17.51 -5.25
CA THR A 220 -23.69 -17.96 -3.87
C THR A 220 -22.47 -17.31 -3.25
N MET A 221 -21.62 -16.71 -4.09
CA MET A 221 -20.31 -16.16 -3.75
C MET A 221 -19.40 -17.21 -3.07
N ASP A 222 -19.63 -18.50 -3.33
CA ASP A 222 -18.79 -19.60 -2.83
C ASP A 222 -17.52 -19.70 -3.68
N VAL A 223 -16.51 -18.92 -3.28
CA VAL A 223 -15.21 -18.78 -3.94
C VAL A 223 -14.10 -19.13 -2.94
N SER A 224 -13.21 -20.03 -3.34
CA SER A 224 -12.09 -20.44 -2.49
C SER A 224 -11.15 -19.28 -2.17
N ALA A 225 -10.75 -19.17 -0.89
CA ALA A 225 -9.72 -18.23 -0.45
C ALA A 225 -8.36 -18.45 -1.13
N ASP A 226 -8.13 -19.65 -1.70
CA ASP A 226 -6.91 -20.00 -2.42
C ASP A 226 -6.59 -19.00 -3.54
N LEU A 227 -7.62 -18.51 -4.26
CA LEU A 227 -7.44 -17.59 -5.39
C LEU A 227 -6.85 -16.24 -4.95
N HIS A 228 -7.32 -15.70 -3.83
CA HIS A 228 -6.77 -14.47 -3.28
C HIS A 228 -5.37 -14.63 -2.70
N GLU A 229 -5.03 -15.80 -2.16
CA GLU A 229 -3.66 -16.00 -1.65
C GLU A 229 -2.64 -16.12 -2.77
N LEU A 230 -3.03 -16.70 -3.92
CA LEU A 230 -2.21 -16.67 -5.13
C LEU A 230 -1.93 -15.25 -5.62
N SER A 231 -2.83 -14.29 -5.40
CA SER A 231 -2.59 -12.89 -5.78
C SER A 231 -1.72 -12.12 -4.77
N ARG A 232 -1.41 -12.70 -3.60
CA ARG A 232 -0.74 -12.00 -2.48
C ARG A 232 0.66 -12.52 -2.15
N TYR A 233 0.94 -13.79 -2.47
CA TYR A 233 2.16 -14.45 -2.03
C TYR A 233 2.99 -14.95 -3.20
N PRO A 234 4.30 -14.60 -3.27
CA PRO A 234 5.17 -14.94 -4.40
C PRO A 234 5.67 -16.39 -4.30
N VAL A 235 4.74 -17.33 -4.45
CA VAL A 235 4.95 -18.78 -4.45
C VAL A 235 4.31 -19.36 -5.71
N GLY A 236 5.08 -20.15 -6.46
CA GLY A 236 4.55 -20.91 -7.59
C GLY A 236 3.77 -22.13 -7.12
N LEU A 237 2.47 -22.16 -7.40
CA LEU A 237 1.60 -23.28 -7.11
C LEU A 237 1.57 -24.25 -8.30
N VAL A 238 1.99 -25.48 -8.06
CA VAL A 238 1.97 -26.59 -9.01
C VAL A 238 0.80 -27.50 -8.65
N SER A 239 -0.16 -27.66 -9.56
CA SER A 239 -1.36 -28.46 -9.32
C SER A 239 -1.87 -29.09 -10.60
N ALA A 240 -2.75 -30.08 -10.51
CA ALA A 240 -3.40 -30.69 -11.67
C ALA A 240 -4.50 -29.82 -12.30
N GLY A 241 -4.37 -28.50 -12.20
CA GLY A 241 -5.41 -27.53 -12.51
C GLY A 241 -6.35 -27.31 -11.32
N VAL A 242 -7.61 -27.05 -11.62
CA VAL A 242 -8.66 -26.79 -10.62
C VAL A 242 -9.41 -28.09 -10.31
N LYS A 243 -9.77 -28.33 -9.05
CA LYS A 243 -10.52 -29.54 -8.66
C LYS A 243 -11.76 -29.73 -9.54
N SER A 244 -11.98 -30.95 -10.04
CA SER A 244 -12.95 -31.24 -11.12
C SER A 244 -14.41 -30.87 -10.82
N ILE A 245 -14.80 -30.82 -9.54
CA ILE A 245 -16.15 -30.43 -9.10
C ILE A 245 -16.43 -28.91 -9.18
N LEU A 246 -15.43 -28.10 -9.49
CA LEU A 246 -15.52 -26.63 -9.50
C LEU A 246 -15.74 -26.08 -10.91
N ASP A 247 -16.00 -24.78 -11.00
CA ASP A 247 -16.13 -24.08 -12.27
C ASP A 247 -14.76 -23.60 -12.76
N ILE A 248 -14.15 -24.35 -13.68
CA ILE A 248 -12.82 -24.04 -14.22
C ILE A 248 -12.83 -22.72 -14.98
N GLY A 249 -13.84 -22.48 -15.83
CA GLY A 249 -13.94 -21.26 -16.63
C GLY A 249 -14.00 -20.02 -15.76
N ARG A 250 -14.93 -19.99 -14.79
CA ARG A 250 -15.03 -18.89 -13.83
C ARG A 250 -13.78 -18.75 -12.96
N THR A 251 -13.13 -19.86 -12.61
CA THR A 251 -11.88 -19.80 -11.82
C THR A 251 -10.74 -19.15 -12.61
N LEU A 252 -10.59 -19.49 -13.89
CA LEU A 252 -9.61 -18.87 -14.78
C LEU A 252 -9.92 -17.39 -15.03
N GLU A 253 -11.19 -17.04 -15.20
CA GLU A 253 -11.64 -15.64 -15.30
C GLU A 253 -11.32 -14.86 -14.01
N TYR A 254 -11.56 -15.47 -12.85
CA TYR A 254 -11.26 -14.85 -11.55
C TYR A 254 -9.75 -14.61 -11.35
N LEU A 255 -8.90 -15.50 -11.87
CA LEU A 255 -7.44 -15.40 -11.76
C LEU A 255 -6.81 -14.47 -12.81
N VAL A 256 -7.22 -14.61 -14.08
CA VAL A 256 -6.54 -14.04 -15.26
C VAL A 256 -7.37 -12.95 -15.96
N GLY A 257 -8.71 -13.02 -15.92
CA GLY A 257 -9.60 -12.27 -16.82
C GLY A 257 -9.59 -12.81 -18.25
N LEU A 258 -9.71 -14.12 -18.41
CA LEU A 258 -9.54 -14.82 -19.69
C LEU A 258 -10.87 -15.06 -20.43
N PHE A 259 -11.25 -14.14 -21.33
CA PHE A 259 -12.40 -14.25 -22.23
C PHE A 259 -12.52 -15.65 -22.86
N LEU A 260 -13.55 -16.39 -22.47
CA LEU A 260 -13.86 -17.70 -23.01
C LEU A 260 -14.18 -17.64 -24.51
N VAL A 261 -13.30 -18.20 -25.34
CA VAL A 261 -13.63 -18.60 -26.71
C VAL A 261 -14.49 -19.88 -26.66
N ILE A 262 -15.77 -19.75 -26.31
CA ILE A 262 -16.81 -20.68 -26.72
C ILE A 262 -17.97 -19.85 -27.27
N ARG A 263 -18.21 -19.98 -28.58
CA ARG A 263 -19.31 -19.31 -29.29
C ARG A 263 -20.66 -19.76 -28.70
N ALA A 264 -21.36 -18.86 -28.01
CA ALA A 264 -22.81 -18.83 -27.99
C ALA A 264 -23.29 -17.39 -27.70
N SER A 265 -23.86 -16.77 -28.74
CA SER A 265 -24.86 -15.70 -28.75
C SER A 265 -25.02 -14.78 -27.53
N SER A 266 -25.04 -13.49 -27.86
CA SER A 266 -25.77 -12.38 -27.21
C SER A 266 -25.23 -11.77 -25.91
N THR A 267 -24.97 -10.46 -26.05
CA THR A 267 -25.11 -9.36 -25.07
C THR A 267 -24.11 -9.26 -23.91
N HIS A 268 -23.27 -8.21 -23.99
CA HIS A 268 -22.43 -7.58 -22.96
C HIS A 268 -21.17 -8.33 -22.50
N PRO A 269 -19.97 -7.93 -22.98
CA PRO A 269 -18.73 -8.24 -22.32
C PRO A 269 -18.28 -7.03 -21.46
N TYR A 270 -18.48 -7.14 -20.14
CA TYR A 270 -17.72 -6.33 -19.19
C TYR A 270 -16.38 -7.04 -18.96
N GLU A 271 -15.26 -6.40 -19.31
CA GLU A 271 -13.92 -6.95 -19.10
C GLU A 271 -13.35 -6.45 -17.76
N GLN A 272 -13.30 -7.32 -16.76
CA GLN A 272 -12.60 -7.10 -15.48
C GLN A 272 -11.52 -8.17 -15.30
N GLU A 273 -10.24 -7.82 -15.49
CA GLU A 273 -9.15 -8.63 -14.94
C GLU A 273 -9.21 -8.56 -13.41
N THR A 274 -9.57 -9.66 -12.74
CA THR A 274 -10.00 -9.60 -11.33
C THR A 274 -8.85 -9.74 -10.32
N LEU A 275 -7.79 -10.53 -10.59
CA LEU A 275 -6.66 -10.73 -9.65
C LEU A 275 -5.23 -10.70 -10.24
N GLY A 276 -5.05 -10.76 -11.56
CA GLY A 276 -3.73 -10.67 -12.20
C GLY A 276 -2.75 -11.80 -11.83
N VAL A 277 -3.26 -13.01 -11.59
CA VAL A 277 -2.43 -14.19 -11.30
C VAL A 277 -2.08 -14.89 -12.62
N PRO A 278 -0.78 -15.04 -12.98
CA PRO A 278 -0.40 -15.75 -14.18
C PRO A 278 -0.78 -17.24 -14.06
N VAL A 279 -1.55 -17.73 -15.03
CA VAL A 279 -1.90 -19.14 -15.16
C VAL A 279 -1.19 -19.71 -16.39
N ILE A 280 -0.42 -20.77 -16.16
CA ILE A 280 0.47 -21.39 -17.13
C ILE A 280 0.09 -22.87 -17.27
N SER A 281 -0.13 -23.33 -18.49
CA SER A 281 -0.24 -24.77 -18.78
C SER A 281 1.17 -25.37 -18.85
N TYR A 282 1.44 -26.37 -18.00
CA TYR A 282 2.69 -27.15 -18.03
C TYR A 282 2.51 -28.32 -19.03
N SER A 283 2.53 -28.00 -20.32
CA SER A 283 2.19 -28.92 -21.41
C SER A 283 2.78 -28.42 -22.74
N LYS A 284 2.77 -29.30 -23.75
CA LYS A 284 3.08 -28.94 -25.14
C LYS A 284 1.95 -28.13 -25.81
N THR A 285 0.75 -28.12 -25.22
CA THR A 285 -0.40 -27.37 -25.71
C THR A 285 -0.83 -26.29 -24.71
N ASN A 286 -1.65 -25.35 -25.16
CA ASN A 286 -2.23 -24.33 -24.28
C ASN A 286 -3.43 -24.85 -23.49
N ASP A 287 -3.74 -26.14 -23.55
CA ASP A 287 -4.91 -26.70 -22.86
C ASP A 287 -4.65 -26.73 -21.35
N PHE A 288 -5.57 -26.14 -20.59
CA PHE A 288 -5.53 -26.18 -19.14
C PHE A 288 -6.07 -27.54 -18.65
N PRO A 289 -5.42 -28.23 -17.70
CA PRO A 289 -5.90 -29.51 -17.18
C PRO A 289 -7.14 -29.36 -16.27
N ALA A 290 -7.99 -30.38 -16.26
CA ALA A 290 -9.19 -30.49 -15.43
C ALA A 290 -9.04 -31.59 -14.37
N PHE A 291 -7.96 -31.55 -13.59
CA PHE A 291 -7.69 -32.50 -12.52
C PHE A 291 -7.50 -33.95 -13.01
N PHE A 292 -8.59 -34.69 -13.26
CA PHE A 292 -8.55 -36.04 -13.82
C PHE A 292 -8.40 -36.09 -15.34
N SER A 293 -8.55 -34.96 -16.03
CA SER A 293 -8.38 -34.87 -17.49
C SER A 293 -7.21 -33.97 -17.86
N THR A 294 -6.48 -34.37 -18.90
CA THR A 294 -5.41 -33.56 -19.51
C THR A 294 -5.96 -32.29 -20.17
N LYS A 295 -7.27 -32.24 -20.46
CA LYS A 295 -7.95 -31.14 -21.13
C LYS A 295 -9.24 -30.75 -20.40
N SER A 296 -9.37 -29.47 -20.09
CA SER A 296 -10.57 -28.88 -19.47
C SER A 296 -11.56 -28.27 -20.47
N GLY A 297 -11.15 -28.11 -21.73
CA GLY A 297 -11.86 -27.27 -22.71
C GLY A 297 -11.51 -25.78 -22.62
N PHE A 298 -10.76 -25.36 -21.60
CA PHE A 298 -10.22 -24.02 -21.46
C PHE A 298 -8.73 -23.99 -21.82
N LYS A 299 -8.28 -22.84 -22.31
CA LYS A 299 -6.87 -22.62 -22.69
C LYS A 299 -6.24 -21.57 -21.80
N THR A 300 -4.93 -21.60 -21.63
CA THR A 300 -4.17 -20.53 -20.96
C THR A 300 -3.41 -19.67 -21.97
N PRO A 301 -3.13 -18.39 -21.65
CA PRO A 301 -2.35 -17.53 -22.53
C PRO A 301 -0.86 -17.88 -22.52
N TRP A 302 -0.39 -18.50 -21.43
CA TRP A 302 0.99 -18.90 -21.24
C TRP A 302 1.12 -20.41 -21.16
N ARG A 303 2.24 -20.92 -21.68
CA ARG A 303 2.57 -22.34 -21.75
C ARG A 303 4.06 -22.54 -21.54
N VAL A 304 4.42 -23.57 -20.79
CA VAL A 304 5.79 -24.11 -20.67
C VAL A 304 5.71 -25.63 -20.68
N ASP A 305 6.76 -26.34 -21.12
CA ASP A 305 6.82 -27.81 -21.07
C ASP A 305 8.08 -28.35 -20.39
N ASP A 306 8.88 -27.46 -19.78
CA ASP A 306 10.10 -27.80 -19.08
C ASP A 306 10.22 -27.06 -17.72
N PRO A 307 10.94 -27.64 -16.74
CA PRO A 307 11.07 -27.04 -15.41
C PRO A 307 11.89 -25.75 -15.39
N ALA A 308 12.85 -25.58 -16.31
CA ALA A 308 13.74 -24.42 -16.33
C ALA A 308 13.00 -23.15 -16.76
N SER A 309 12.15 -23.24 -17.79
CA SER A 309 11.26 -22.16 -18.20
C SER A 309 10.29 -21.77 -17.10
N ALA A 310 9.67 -22.75 -16.42
CA ALA A 310 8.79 -22.51 -15.28
C ALA A 310 9.51 -21.83 -14.10
N ALA A 311 10.72 -22.28 -13.77
CA ALA A 311 11.55 -21.66 -12.75
C ALA A 311 11.95 -20.23 -13.13
N ASN A 312 12.26 -19.97 -14.40
CA ASN A 312 12.63 -18.65 -14.89
C ASN A 312 11.47 -17.64 -14.77
N ILE A 313 10.21 -18.08 -14.95
CA ILE A 313 9.03 -17.24 -14.71
C ILE A 313 8.98 -16.79 -13.24
N LEU A 314 9.09 -17.74 -12.29
CA LEU A 314 9.09 -17.43 -10.86
C LEU A 314 10.28 -16.57 -10.47
N PHE A 315 11.46 -16.85 -11.01
CA PHE A 315 12.69 -16.10 -10.75
C PHE A 315 12.59 -14.67 -11.27
N THR A 316 12.03 -14.47 -12.47
CA THR A 316 11.78 -13.14 -13.03
C THR A 316 10.76 -12.36 -12.20
N GLN A 317 9.66 -12.99 -11.77
CA GLN A 317 8.69 -12.35 -10.85
C GLN A 317 9.38 -11.90 -9.55
N TRP A 318 10.26 -12.74 -9.00
CA TRP A 318 11.04 -12.40 -7.81
C TRP A 318 12.03 -11.24 -8.05
N GLN A 319 12.75 -11.23 -9.18
CA GLN A 319 13.67 -10.14 -9.56
C GLN A 319 12.96 -8.79 -9.71
N LEU A 320 11.73 -8.81 -10.24
CA LEU A 320 10.90 -7.61 -10.38
C LEU A 320 10.24 -7.17 -9.06
N GLY A 321 10.42 -7.94 -7.97
CA GLY A 321 9.82 -7.65 -6.68
C GLY A 321 8.29 -7.76 -6.67
N MET A 322 7.72 -8.58 -7.57
CA MET A 322 6.29 -8.81 -7.65
C MET A 322 5.81 -9.62 -6.43
N ASN A 323 4.65 -9.24 -5.89
CA ASN A 323 4.05 -9.87 -4.70
C ASN A 323 2.85 -10.74 -5.05
N ASN A 324 2.90 -11.44 -6.19
CA ASN A 324 1.92 -12.42 -6.62
C ASN A 324 2.60 -13.77 -6.95
N GLY A 325 1.85 -14.85 -6.82
CA GLY A 325 2.28 -16.19 -7.19
C GLY A 325 2.08 -16.46 -8.68
N ALA A 326 2.18 -17.74 -9.04
CA ALA A 326 1.84 -18.24 -10.37
C ALA A 326 1.19 -19.62 -10.24
N LEU A 327 0.25 -19.94 -11.13
CA LEU A 327 -0.37 -21.26 -11.21
C LEU A 327 0.20 -22.05 -12.39
N PHE A 328 0.85 -23.18 -12.12
CA PHE A 328 1.26 -24.15 -13.12
C PHE A 328 0.27 -25.32 -13.13
N GLY A 329 -0.54 -25.40 -14.18
CA GLY A 329 -1.45 -26.52 -14.42
C GLY A 329 -0.72 -27.69 -15.07
N VAL A 330 -0.47 -28.75 -14.30
CA VAL A 330 0.22 -29.96 -14.74
C VAL A 330 -0.80 -31.05 -15.07
N PRO A 331 -0.87 -31.58 -16.30
CA PRO A 331 -1.82 -32.64 -16.62
C PRO A 331 -1.53 -33.93 -15.83
N ILE A 332 -2.59 -34.71 -15.57
CA ILE A 332 -2.46 -36.08 -15.07
C ILE A 332 -1.54 -36.90 -16.00
N PRO A 333 -0.71 -37.84 -15.50
CA PRO A 333 0.14 -38.65 -16.36
C PRO A 333 -0.65 -39.42 -17.43
N GLU A 334 -0.07 -39.56 -18.62
CA GLU A 334 -0.69 -40.16 -19.81
C GLU A 334 -1.23 -41.58 -19.54
N GLU A 335 -0.53 -42.37 -18.73
CA GLU A 335 -0.95 -43.72 -18.33
C GLU A 335 -2.27 -43.77 -17.54
N TYR A 336 -2.64 -42.66 -16.89
CA TYR A 336 -3.91 -42.52 -16.18
C TYR A 336 -4.96 -41.70 -16.95
N GLU A 337 -4.65 -41.18 -18.14
CA GLU A 337 -5.55 -40.32 -18.92
C GLU A 337 -6.86 -41.03 -19.26
N ALA A 338 -6.80 -42.29 -19.70
CA ALA A 338 -8.01 -43.05 -20.05
C ALA A 338 -8.91 -43.34 -18.84
N ALA A 339 -8.33 -43.61 -17.68
CA ALA A 339 -9.09 -43.80 -16.44
C ALA A 339 -9.64 -42.45 -15.94
N GLY A 340 -8.83 -41.40 -16.03
CA GLY A 340 -9.19 -40.05 -15.65
C GLY A 340 -10.32 -39.45 -16.50
N ALA A 341 -10.33 -39.71 -17.81
CA ALA A 341 -11.40 -39.29 -18.71
C ALA A 341 -12.76 -39.89 -18.29
N LYS A 342 -12.81 -41.18 -17.91
CA LYS A 342 -14.03 -41.81 -17.39
C LYS A 342 -14.49 -41.21 -16.07
N LEU A 343 -13.55 -40.83 -15.20
CA LEU A 343 -13.88 -40.13 -13.95
C LEU A 343 -14.42 -38.73 -14.25
N GLN A 344 -13.86 -38.04 -15.24
CA GLN A 344 -14.35 -36.73 -15.65
C GLN A 344 -15.75 -36.81 -16.25
N GLU A 345 -16.07 -37.85 -17.04
CA GLU A 345 -17.44 -38.11 -17.52
C GLU A 345 -18.43 -38.28 -16.34
N ALA A 346 -18.03 -38.98 -15.29
CA ALA A 346 -18.84 -39.13 -14.09
C ALA A 346 -19.01 -37.81 -13.33
N VAL A 347 -17.98 -36.96 -13.28
CA VAL A 347 -18.07 -35.61 -12.71
C VAL A 347 -19.01 -34.74 -13.53
N ASP A 348 -18.89 -34.75 -14.84
CA ASP A 348 -19.73 -33.96 -15.74
C ASP A 348 -21.19 -34.40 -15.65
N LEU A 349 -21.45 -35.71 -15.53
CA LEU A 349 -22.79 -36.25 -15.27
C LEU A 349 -23.33 -35.79 -13.90
N ALA A 350 -22.52 -35.87 -12.84
CA ALA A 350 -22.93 -35.40 -11.52
C ALA A 350 -23.24 -33.89 -11.53
N VAL A 351 -22.46 -33.07 -12.24
CA VAL A 351 -22.72 -31.64 -12.39
C VAL A 351 -24.01 -31.40 -13.17
N ALA A 352 -24.23 -32.10 -14.28
CA ALA A 352 -25.47 -31.99 -15.05
C ALA A 352 -26.71 -32.39 -14.23
N GLU A 353 -26.62 -33.45 -13.43
CA GLU A 353 -27.70 -33.85 -12.53
C GLU A 353 -27.90 -32.85 -11.38
N ALA A 354 -26.83 -32.23 -10.86
CA ALA A 354 -26.94 -31.18 -9.85
C ALA A 354 -27.73 -29.98 -10.41
N ASP A 355 -27.48 -29.60 -11.65
CA ASP A 355 -28.17 -28.50 -12.32
C ASP A 355 -29.65 -28.83 -12.56
N GLN A 356 -29.94 -30.03 -13.08
CA GLN A 356 -31.31 -30.50 -13.32
C GLN A 356 -32.13 -30.60 -12.04
N ASN A 357 -31.53 -31.08 -10.95
CA ASN A 357 -32.21 -31.22 -9.66
C ASN A 357 -32.23 -29.92 -8.83
N GLY A 358 -31.72 -28.81 -9.39
CA GLY A 358 -31.64 -27.51 -8.73
C GLY A 358 -30.72 -27.50 -7.50
N VAL A 359 -29.85 -28.50 -7.37
CA VAL A 359 -28.88 -28.63 -6.27
C VAL A 359 -27.75 -27.61 -6.43
N SER A 360 -27.32 -27.32 -7.65
CA SER A 360 -26.29 -26.31 -7.94
C SER A 360 -26.64 -24.90 -7.47
N LYS A 361 -27.93 -24.62 -7.27
CA LYS A 361 -28.44 -23.34 -6.76
C LYS A 361 -28.44 -23.25 -5.23
N ARG A 362 -28.07 -24.33 -4.52
CA ARG A 362 -28.13 -24.42 -3.05
C ARG A 362 -26.82 -24.02 -2.35
N GLY A 363 -25.88 -23.41 -3.08
CA GLY A 363 -24.61 -22.92 -2.54
C GLY A 363 -23.80 -24.00 -1.84
N LYS A 364 -23.44 -23.77 -0.57
CA LYS A 364 -22.61 -24.67 0.25
C LYS A 364 -23.08 -26.13 0.31
N GLU A 365 -24.36 -26.41 0.01
CA GLU A 365 -24.93 -27.76 -0.01
C GLU A 365 -24.71 -28.51 -1.33
N ALA A 366 -24.35 -27.80 -2.41
CA ALA A 366 -24.08 -28.40 -3.72
C ALA A 366 -22.81 -29.24 -3.69
N THR A 367 -21.76 -28.77 -3.02
CA THR A 367 -20.45 -29.42 -2.96
C THR A 367 -20.48 -30.81 -2.29
N PRO A 368 -21.08 -31.00 -1.09
CA PRO A 368 -21.22 -32.33 -0.51
C PRO A 368 -22.11 -33.27 -1.34
N TRP A 369 -23.12 -32.75 -2.03
CA TRP A 369 -23.96 -33.55 -2.92
C TRP A 369 -23.18 -34.04 -4.14
N LEU A 370 -22.44 -33.15 -4.81
CA LEU A 370 -21.58 -33.48 -5.95
C LEU A 370 -20.54 -34.55 -5.59
N LEU A 371 -19.88 -34.39 -4.44
CA LEU A 371 -18.90 -35.37 -3.96
C LEU A 371 -19.52 -36.75 -3.71
N ARG A 372 -20.71 -36.81 -3.10
CA ARG A 372 -21.44 -38.09 -2.93
C ARG A 372 -21.81 -38.72 -4.27
N ARG A 373 -22.32 -37.91 -5.20
CA ARG A 373 -22.76 -38.41 -6.50
C ARG A 373 -21.59 -38.92 -7.36
N VAL A 374 -20.47 -38.21 -7.37
CA VAL A 374 -19.24 -38.68 -8.02
C VAL A 374 -18.75 -39.99 -7.39
N ALA A 375 -18.82 -40.13 -6.07
CA ALA A 375 -18.45 -41.38 -5.40
C ALA A 375 -19.35 -42.56 -5.82
N GLU A 376 -20.66 -42.35 -5.94
CA GLU A 376 -21.61 -43.36 -6.44
C GLU A 376 -21.32 -43.78 -7.89
N LEU A 377 -21.09 -42.80 -8.77
CA LEU A 377 -20.86 -43.04 -10.20
C LEU A 377 -19.52 -43.70 -10.50
N THR A 378 -18.52 -43.48 -9.63
CA THR A 378 -17.15 -43.97 -9.85
C THR A 378 -16.83 -45.23 -9.05
N ALA A 379 -17.74 -45.69 -8.18
CA ALA A 379 -17.54 -46.83 -7.27
C ALA A 379 -16.21 -46.76 -6.49
N GLY A 380 -15.73 -45.54 -6.19
CA GLY A 380 -14.44 -45.31 -5.52
C GLY A 380 -13.20 -45.40 -6.43
N GLY A 381 -13.37 -45.52 -7.75
CA GLY A 381 -12.29 -45.66 -8.74
C GLY A 381 -11.40 -44.43 -8.94
N SER A 382 -11.65 -43.32 -8.25
CA SER A 382 -10.90 -42.07 -8.42
C SER A 382 -9.59 -41.99 -7.64
N LEU A 383 -9.40 -42.83 -6.62
CA LEU A 383 -8.28 -42.69 -5.68
C LEU A 383 -6.92 -42.90 -6.36
N LYS A 384 -6.79 -43.91 -7.23
CA LYS A 384 -5.52 -44.17 -7.96
C LYS A 384 -5.12 -43.02 -8.86
N SER A 385 -6.06 -42.48 -9.64
CA SER A 385 -5.81 -41.30 -10.48
C SER A 385 -5.49 -40.06 -9.65
N ASN A 386 -6.11 -39.91 -8.48
CA ASN A 386 -5.86 -38.79 -7.57
C ASN A 386 -4.45 -38.86 -6.94
N ILE A 387 -4.02 -40.05 -6.54
CA ILE A 387 -2.64 -40.27 -6.06
C ILE A 387 -1.65 -39.97 -7.19
N ALA A 388 -1.87 -40.53 -8.39
CA ALA A 388 -0.96 -40.35 -9.52
C ALA A 388 -0.79 -38.89 -9.96
N LEU A 389 -1.87 -38.09 -9.97
CA LEU A 389 -1.77 -36.66 -10.28
C LEU A 389 -1.02 -35.89 -9.19
N ILE A 390 -1.21 -36.25 -7.91
CA ILE A 390 -0.51 -35.63 -6.76
C ILE A 390 0.99 -35.93 -6.82
N GLU A 391 1.34 -37.19 -7.08
CA GLU A 391 2.73 -37.61 -7.25
C GLU A 391 3.40 -36.90 -8.44
N ASN A 392 2.68 -36.70 -9.54
CA ASN A 392 3.18 -35.98 -10.70
C ASN A 392 3.39 -34.48 -10.43
N THR A 393 2.46 -33.82 -9.72
CA THR A 393 2.63 -32.40 -9.36
C THR A 393 3.78 -32.20 -8.37
N ALA A 394 3.97 -33.13 -7.42
CA ALA A 394 5.13 -33.15 -6.53
C ALA A 394 6.44 -33.31 -7.30
N LEU A 395 6.49 -34.20 -8.30
CA LEU A 395 7.66 -34.39 -9.17
C LEU A 395 7.99 -33.13 -9.97
N VAL A 396 7.00 -32.52 -10.61
CA VAL A 396 7.18 -31.28 -11.39
C VAL A 396 7.59 -30.13 -10.48
N GLY A 397 6.93 -29.96 -9.33
CA GLY A 397 7.29 -28.94 -8.34
C GLY A 397 8.71 -29.11 -7.80
N GLY A 398 9.13 -30.35 -7.52
CA GLY A 398 10.50 -30.69 -7.16
C GLY A 398 11.52 -30.25 -8.21
N ARG A 399 11.25 -30.52 -9.49
CA ARG A 399 12.13 -30.11 -10.60
C ARG A 399 12.17 -28.60 -10.78
N ILE A 400 11.03 -27.91 -10.68
CA ILE A 400 10.96 -26.44 -10.76
C ILE A 400 11.77 -25.81 -9.63
N ALA A 401 11.63 -26.32 -8.40
CA ALA A 401 12.39 -25.81 -7.27
C ALA A 401 13.91 -25.99 -7.46
N ALA A 402 14.33 -27.15 -7.98
CA ALA A 402 15.74 -27.43 -8.29
C ALA A 402 16.32 -26.46 -9.33
N GLU A 403 15.59 -26.18 -10.42
CA GLU A 403 16.02 -25.20 -11.42
C GLU A 403 16.02 -23.76 -10.87
N TYR A 404 15.01 -23.41 -10.05
CA TYR A 404 14.97 -22.09 -9.39
C TYR A 404 16.19 -21.88 -8.49
N ALA A 405 16.60 -22.88 -7.70
CA ALA A 405 17.77 -22.80 -6.84
C ALA A 405 19.08 -22.57 -7.64
N LYS A 406 19.21 -23.17 -8.84
CA LYS A 406 20.35 -22.93 -9.73
C LYS A 406 20.42 -21.48 -10.21
N LEU A 407 19.27 -20.88 -10.54
CA LEU A 407 19.19 -19.47 -10.97
C LEU A 407 19.57 -18.49 -9.84
N VAL A 408 19.26 -18.82 -8.59
CA VAL A 408 19.69 -18.04 -7.42
C VAL A 408 21.20 -18.20 -7.17
N GLY A 409 21.73 -19.43 -7.31
CA GLY A 409 23.16 -19.72 -7.14
C GLY A 409 24.05 -18.99 -8.15
N SER A 410 23.65 -18.93 -9.43
CA SER A 410 24.45 -18.30 -10.49
C SER A 410 24.60 -16.78 -10.35
N GLN A 411 23.72 -16.10 -9.61
CA GLN A 411 23.88 -14.68 -9.24
C GLN A 411 24.92 -14.46 -8.12
N SER A 412 25.13 -15.48 -7.28
CA SER A 412 26.00 -15.40 -6.10
C SER A 412 27.47 -15.54 -6.46
N ASP A 413 27.78 -16.26 -7.55
CA ASP A 413 29.14 -16.54 -8.05
C ASP A 413 29.62 -15.52 -9.11
N GLY A 414 28.80 -14.52 -9.47
CA GLY A 414 29.10 -13.50 -10.49
C GLY A 414 29.95 -12.32 -10.02
N GLY A 415 30.85 -12.54 -9.05
CA GLY A 415 31.84 -11.56 -8.61
C GLY A 415 33.10 -11.60 -9.49
N ASP A 416 33.28 -10.56 -10.31
CA ASP A 416 34.53 -10.14 -10.94
C ASP A 416 35.15 -11.11 -11.99
N THR A 417 34.72 -10.97 -13.25
CA THR A 417 35.56 -10.96 -14.47
C THR A 417 34.65 -11.02 -15.71
N GLY A 418 34.83 -10.11 -16.68
CA GLY A 418 34.28 -10.29 -18.03
C GLY A 418 33.62 -9.06 -18.64
N THR A 419 34.44 -8.17 -19.16
CA THR A 419 34.08 -7.25 -20.24
C THR A 419 33.49 -8.00 -21.44
N ALA A 420 32.44 -7.41 -22.02
CA ALA A 420 31.98 -7.48 -23.41
C ALA A 420 31.52 -8.83 -24.00
N HIS A 421 30.24 -8.89 -24.37
CA HIS A 421 29.80 -9.32 -25.71
C HIS A 421 28.34 -8.85 -25.95
N TYR A 422 28.18 -7.62 -26.42
CA TYR A 422 27.03 -7.26 -27.25
C TYR A 422 27.52 -7.15 -28.69
N PHE A 423 26.89 -7.92 -29.57
CA PHE A 423 27.16 -7.98 -31.00
C PHE A 423 26.97 -6.60 -31.65
N GLU A 424 28.01 -6.16 -32.36
CA GLU A 424 27.95 -5.12 -33.37
C GLU A 424 27.13 -5.59 -34.59
N ARG A 425 26.29 -4.71 -35.12
CA ARG A 425 26.09 -4.55 -36.56
C ARG A 425 26.24 -3.07 -36.89
N GLY A 426 27.13 -2.81 -37.84
CA GLY A 426 27.77 -1.51 -38.02
C GLY A 426 27.07 -0.55 -38.97
N SER A 427 27.63 0.66 -39.00
CA SER A 427 28.02 1.37 -40.23
C SER A 427 28.84 2.63 -39.89
N SER A 428 30.15 2.53 -40.18
CA SER A 428 30.95 3.47 -40.98
C SER A 428 31.23 4.93 -40.54
N GLN A 429 32.55 5.19 -40.36
CA GLN A 429 33.34 6.42 -40.68
C GLN A 429 33.17 7.64 -39.77
N ASN A 430 34.18 8.44 -39.35
CA ASN A 430 35.63 8.58 -39.59
C ASN A 430 36.14 9.58 -38.50
N VAL A 431 37.20 9.30 -37.71
CA VAL A 431 38.60 9.84 -37.85
C VAL A 431 38.98 10.96 -36.84
N ILE A 432 40.22 10.83 -36.32
CA ILE A 432 41.15 11.73 -35.57
C ILE A 432 41.00 11.81 -34.02
N SER A 433 41.84 11.23 -33.16
CA SER A 433 43.30 11.29 -32.84
C SER A 433 43.67 12.17 -31.65
N GLY A 434 44.40 11.58 -30.68
CA GLY A 434 45.39 12.24 -29.80
C GLY A 434 44.85 12.94 -28.53
N LEU A 435 45.47 12.91 -27.35
CA LEU A 435 46.82 12.56 -26.90
C LEU A 435 46.84 12.44 -25.36
N VAL A 436 47.59 11.46 -24.86
CA VAL A 436 48.54 11.51 -23.72
C VAL A 436 48.02 11.58 -22.27
N ALA A 437 48.37 10.55 -21.50
CA ALA A 437 48.56 10.56 -20.06
C ALA A 437 50.06 10.62 -19.71
N PRO A 438 50.43 11.12 -18.52
CA PRO A 438 51.30 10.30 -17.67
C PRO A 438 50.98 10.33 -16.16
N ASN A 439 51.26 9.19 -15.51
CA ASN A 439 51.31 8.90 -14.06
C ASN A 439 52.63 9.43 -13.41
N PRO A 440 52.99 9.07 -12.15
CA PRO A 440 52.37 9.32 -10.83
C PRO A 440 53.41 9.91 -9.81
N THR A 441 53.04 9.97 -8.52
CA THR A 441 53.87 10.24 -7.30
C THR A 441 54.37 11.68 -7.11
N THR A 442 54.07 12.38 -6.01
CA THR A 442 54.70 12.23 -4.68
C THR A 442 53.92 13.00 -3.60
N ARG A 443 54.01 12.54 -2.35
CA ARG A 443 53.32 12.98 -1.12
C ARG A 443 53.72 14.39 -0.61
N VAL A 444 52.67 15.09 -0.16
CA VAL A 444 52.51 15.94 1.05
C VAL A 444 53.47 17.12 1.28
N ALA A 445 52.95 18.33 1.11
CA ALA A 445 53.22 19.48 1.97
C ALA A 445 52.02 20.46 1.91
N GLU A 446 51.48 20.80 3.08
CA GLU A 446 50.47 21.85 3.27
C GLU A 446 51.06 23.23 2.98
N VAL A 447 50.46 24.00 2.06
CA VAL A 447 50.41 25.47 2.12
C VAL A 447 49.08 25.90 1.48
N ALA A 448 48.33 26.71 2.22
CA ALA A 448 47.03 27.27 1.86
C ALA A 448 47.05 28.05 0.54
N VAL A 449 46.00 27.87 -0.26
CA VAL A 449 45.57 28.85 -1.26
C VAL A 449 44.06 28.99 -1.16
N ASP A 450 43.65 30.15 -0.65
CA ASP A 450 42.30 30.71 -0.78
C ASP A 450 41.86 30.71 -2.25
N LEU A 451 40.89 29.87 -2.55
CA LEU A 451 39.77 30.21 -3.43
C LEU A 451 38.54 29.55 -2.80
N ALA A 452 37.90 30.27 -1.88
CA ALA A 452 36.59 29.90 -1.37
C ALA A 452 35.66 29.64 -2.57
N PRO A 453 35.03 28.46 -2.70
CA PRO A 453 33.91 28.32 -3.62
C PRO A 453 32.84 29.30 -3.17
N ALA A 454 32.26 30.05 -4.12
CA ALA A 454 31.17 30.98 -3.84
C ALA A 454 30.16 30.29 -2.91
N SER A 455 30.02 30.79 -1.68
CA SER A 455 29.20 30.14 -0.67
C SER A 455 27.74 30.19 -1.13
N ASP A 456 27.11 29.02 -1.37
CA ASP A 456 25.69 28.96 -1.68
C ASP A 456 24.90 29.87 -0.72
N PRO A 457 23.94 30.65 -1.22
CA PRO A 457 23.20 31.58 -0.39
C PRO A 457 22.43 30.86 0.74
N PRO A 458 22.26 31.50 1.92
CA PRO A 458 21.49 30.92 3.01
C PRO A 458 20.05 30.65 2.58
N ALA A 459 19.42 29.61 3.12
CA ALA A 459 18.03 29.26 2.85
C ALA A 459 17.27 29.28 4.18
N GLU A 460 16.25 30.14 4.29
CA GLU A 460 15.43 30.28 5.50
C GLU A 460 14.27 29.27 5.52
N LEU A 461 13.86 28.80 4.34
CA LEU A 461 12.87 27.73 4.17
C LEU A 461 13.50 26.60 3.34
N ILE A 462 13.50 25.39 3.89
CA ILE A 462 13.89 24.18 3.17
C ILE A 462 12.66 23.30 2.99
N ILE A 463 12.39 22.90 1.74
CA ILE A 463 11.33 21.96 1.40
C ILE A 463 11.99 20.67 0.95
N VAL A 464 11.61 19.55 1.57
CA VAL A 464 12.18 18.23 1.29
C VAL A 464 11.10 17.34 0.68
N GLY A 465 11.33 16.89 -0.56
CA GLY A 465 10.40 16.01 -1.27
C GLY A 465 10.78 15.89 -2.74
N CYS A 466 9.84 15.49 -3.59
CA CYS A 466 10.15 15.20 -4.98
C CYS A 466 9.73 16.32 -5.94
N ALA A 467 10.61 16.68 -6.86
CA ALA A 467 10.26 17.28 -8.14
C ALA A 467 9.95 16.14 -9.13
N ALA A 468 8.86 16.28 -9.87
CA ALA A 468 8.39 15.29 -10.82
C ALA A 468 8.03 15.93 -12.17
N ILE A 469 7.93 15.11 -13.21
CA ILE A 469 7.27 15.46 -14.46
C ILE A 469 5.83 14.96 -14.41
N ASP A 470 4.87 15.87 -14.53
CA ASP A 470 3.46 15.54 -14.68
C ASP A 470 3.13 15.47 -16.17
N ILE A 471 2.76 14.29 -16.64
CA ILE A 471 2.30 14.01 -17.99
C ILE A 471 0.78 13.87 -17.93
N SER A 472 0.06 14.73 -18.63
CA SER A 472 -1.40 14.71 -18.69
C SER A 472 -1.85 14.34 -20.09
N ALA A 473 -2.56 13.23 -20.24
CA ALA A 473 -3.14 12.77 -21.50
C ALA A 473 -4.67 12.93 -21.46
N THR A 474 -5.20 13.83 -22.28
CA THR A 474 -6.64 14.18 -22.33
C THR A 474 -7.27 13.63 -23.61
N THR A 475 -8.37 12.88 -23.49
CA THR A 475 -9.11 12.33 -24.65
C THR A 475 -10.09 13.33 -25.24
N VAL A 476 -10.33 13.31 -26.56
CA VAL A 476 -11.31 14.22 -27.23
C VAL A 476 -12.76 13.86 -26.90
N THR A 477 -13.06 12.58 -26.66
CA THR A 477 -14.41 12.09 -26.32
C THR A 477 -14.34 11.09 -25.18
N ASP A 478 -15.24 11.20 -24.21
CA ASP A 478 -15.35 10.26 -23.07
C ASP A 478 -15.84 8.87 -23.51
N SER A 479 -16.40 8.76 -24.72
CA SER A 479 -17.05 7.56 -25.24
C SER A 479 -16.11 6.54 -25.90
N ILE A 480 -14.80 6.81 -26.00
CA ILE A 480 -13.84 5.89 -26.63
C ILE A 480 -12.53 5.94 -25.84
N LEU A 481 -12.41 5.04 -24.87
CA LEU A 481 -11.15 4.54 -24.31
C LEU A 481 -11.19 3.02 -24.47
N ASP A 482 -11.35 2.55 -25.72
CA ASP A 482 -11.30 1.13 -26.04
C ASP A 482 -9.95 0.56 -25.55
N LEU A 483 -9.99 -0.48 -24.70
CA LEU A 483 -8.84 -1.05 -23.99
C LEU A 483 -7.66 -1.51 -24.87
N HIS A 484 -7.79 -1.45 -26.19
CA HIS A 484 -6.79 -1.86 -27.17
C HIS A 484 -6.62 -0.87 -28.35
N SER A 485 -7.04 0.39 -28.20
CA SER A 485 -6.86 1.42 -29.23
C SER A 485 -6.29 2.72 -28.66
N THR A 486 -5.46 3.41 -29.43
CA THR A 486 -5.07 4.78 -29.11
C THR A 486 -6.24 5.71 -29.38
N SER A 487 -6.63 6.48 -28.37
CA SER A 487 -7.72 7.45 -28.49
C SER A 487 -7.16 8.80 -28.93
N PRO A 488 -7.76 9.48 -29.92
CA PRO A 488 -7.37 10.84 -30.26
C PRO A 488 -7.48 11.76 -29.03
N GLY A 489 -6.44 12.55 -28.80
CA GLY A 489 -6.29 13.34 -27.58
C GLY A 489 -5.11 14.29 -27.65
N SER A 490 -4.89 14.99 -26.55
CA SER A 490 -3.72 15.86 -26.34
C SER A 490 -2.89 15.32 -25.18
N VAL A 491 -1.56 15.32 -25.35
CA VAL A 491 -0.63 15.03 -24.25
C VAL A 491 0.13 16.29 -23.93
N GLU A 492 0.09 16.71 -22.67
CA GLU A 492 0.84 17.85 -22.15
C GLU A 492 1.81 17.35 -21.08
N MET A 493 3.02 17.93 -21.06
CA MET A 493 3.98 17.70 -20.00
C MET A 493 4.17 19.00 -19.22
N SER A 494 4.19 18.90 -17.90
CA SER A 494 4.44 20.01 -17.00
C SER A 494 5.32 19.55 -15.84
N LEU A 495 5.90 20.51 -15.13
CA LEU A 495 6.58 20.19 -13.88
C LEU A 495 5.57 20.04 -12.74
N GLY A 496 5.79 19.05 -11.89
CA GLY A 496 4.93 18.71 -10.76
C GLY A 496 5.70 18.22 -9.54
N GLY A 497 4.97 17.58 -8.64
CA GLY A 497 5.44 17.16 -7.32
C GLY A 497 5.09 18.17 -6.23
N VAL A 498 4.55 17.67 -5.12
CA VAL A 498 4.00 18.48 -4.01
C VAL A 498 5.06 19.41 -3.43
N ALA A 499 6.21 18.87 -3.01
CA ALA A 499 7.31 19.67 -2.50
C ALA A 499 7.80 20.74 -3.50
N ARG A 500 7.85 20.39 -4.78
CA ARG A 500 8.26 21.32 -5.84
C ARG A 500 7.26 22.44 -6.04
N ASN A 501 5.96 22.14 -6.04
CA ASN A 501 4.90 23.14 -6.16
C ASN A 501 4.87 24.09 -4.96
N ILE A 502 5.05 23.57 -3.74
CA ILE A 502 5.20 24.39 -2.52
C ILE A 502 6.41 25.32 -2.66
N ALA A 503 7.56 24.80 -3.08
CA ALA A 503 8.77 25.58 -3.27
C ALA A 503 8.62 26.66 -4.35
N GLU A 504 7.96 26.35 -5.47
CA GLU A 504 7.68 27.32 -6.53
C GLU A 504 6.73 28.42 -6.05
N ALA A 505 5.62 28.08 -5.39
CA ALA A 505 4.68 29.06 -4.86
C ALA A 505 5.37 29.99 -3.83
N ALA A 506 6.15 29.41 -2.91
CA ALA A 506 6.93 30.19 -1.95
C ALA A 506 7.95 31.09 -2.65
N HIS A 507 8.65 30.59 -3.67
CA HIS A 507 9.59 31.38 -4.47
C HIS A 507 8.91 32.58 -5.15
N ARG A 508 7.79 32.33 -5.86
CA ARG A 508 7.06 33.35 -6.61
C ARG A 508 6.52 34.46 -5.72
N LEU A 509 6.02 34.11 -4.53
CA LEU A 509 5.46 35.05 -3.55
C LEU A 509 6.53 35.76 -2.70
N SER A 510 7.74 35.20 -2.62
CA SER A 510 8.86 35.82 -1.90
C SER A 510 9.68 36.76 -2.77
N GLY A 511 9.24 37.03 -4.00
CA GLY A 511 9.99 37.71 -5.07
C GLY A 511 11.00 38.74 -4.59
N SER A 512 12.29 38.46 -4.82
CA SER A 512 13.37 39.43 -4.64
C SER A 512 13.16 40.57 -5.64
N HIS A 513 12.54 41.66 -5.18
CA HIS A 513 12.37 42.89 -5.97
C HIS A 513 13.68 43.68 -6.18
N SER A 514 14.84 43.13 -5.80
CA SER A 514 16.16 43.59 -6.23
C SER A 514 16.82 42.51 -7.08
N THR A 515 17.08 42.83 -8.34
CA THR A 515 17.81 42.01 -9.30
C THR A 515 19.14 41.53 -8.68
N GLY A 516 19.20 40.27 -8.24
CA GLY A 516 20.43 39.61 -7.80
C GLY A 516 20.36 38.81 -6.49
N SER A 517 19.32 38.96 -5.65
CA SER A 517 19.24 38.18 -4.41
C SER A 517 18.59 36.81 -4.64
N PRO A 518 19.28 35.70 -4.34
CA PRO A 518 18.76 34.35 -4.53
C PRO A 518 17.58 34.04 -3.61
N SER A 519 16.72 33.11 -4.03
CA SER A 519 15.53 32.73 -3.27
C SER A 519 15.87 32.24 -1.86
N LYS A 520 15.07 32.66 -0.88
CA LYS A 520 15.15 32.17 0.50
C LYS A 520 14.60 30.75 0.66
N ALA A 521 13.83 30.27 -0.32
CA ALA A 521 13.30 28.92 -0.36
C ALA A 521 14.24 28.00 -1.16
N LEU A 522 14.54 26.83 -0.61
CA LEU A 522 15.36 25.80 -1.24
C LEU A 522 14.59 24.47 -1.27
N LEU A 523 14.41 23.92 -2.47
CA LEU A 523 13.90 22.56 -2.67
C LEU A 523 15.06 21.57 -2.62
N ILE A 524 14.99 20.61 -1.71
CA ILE A 524 15.85 19.43 -1.71
C ILE A 524 15.07 18.28 -2.33
N SER A 525 15.47 17.89 -3.55
CA SER A 525 14.85 16.79 -4.31
C SER A 525 15.90 15.99 -5.04
N PRO A 526 15.81 14.65 -5.09
CA PRO A 526 16.61 13.89 -6.01
C PRO A 526 16.03 14.01 -7.43
N VAL A 527 16.91 13.97 -8.43
CA VAL A 527 16.57 13.94 -9.85
C VAL A 527 17.43 12.87 -10.53
N GLY A 528 16.87 12.15 -11.50
CA GLY A 528 17.61 11.15 -12.25
C GLY A 528 18.58 11.79 -13.23
N ASP A 529 19.62 11.07 -13.63
CA ASP A 529 20.45 11.44 -14.78
C ASP A 529 19.80 10.97 -16.10
N ASP A 530 18.55 11.39 -16.31
CA ASP A 530 17.73 11.06 -17.48
C ASP A 530 17.16 12.32 -18.15
N ALA A 531 16.40 12.14 -19.24
CA ALA A 531 15.83 13.26 -19.98
C ALA A 531 14.89 14.11 -19.12
N PHE A 532 14.09 13.47 -18.26
CA PHE A 532 13.17 14.16 -17.35
C PHE A 532 13.92 14.95 -16.28
N GLY A 533 15.02 14.41 -15.75
CA GLY A 533 15.85 15.10 -14.76
C GLY A 533 16.48 16.36 -15.34
N ARG A 534 16.92 16.31 -16.61
CA ARG A 534 17.40 17.51 -17.33
C ARG A 534 16.30 18.56 -17.49
N VAL A 535 15.09 18.17 -17.89
CA VAL A 535 13.94 19.08 -17.97
C VAL A 535 13.64 19.73 -16.62
N ILE A 536 13.61 18.94 -15.53
CA ILE A 536 13.38 19.47 -14.18
C ILE A 536 14.45 20.53 -13.84
N LEU A 537 15.72 20.26 -14.09
CA LEU A 537 16.83 21.18 -13.79
C LEU A 537 16.76 22.47 -14.62
N GLU A 538 16.54 22.35 -15.93
CA GLU A 538 16.46 23.50 -16.85
C GLU A 538 15.27 24.40 -16.55
N GLU A 539 14.07 23.82 -16.40
CA GLU A 539 12.85 24.58 -16.10
C GLU A 539 12.89 25.20 -14.69
N THR A 540 13.49 24.52 -13.70
CA THR A 540 13.71 25.11 -12.36
C THR A 540 14.58 26.37 -12.46
N LYS A 541 15.66 26.33 -13.25
CA LYS A 541 16.50 27.50 -13.51
C LYS A 541 15.76 28.59 -14.25
N LEU A 542 14.96 28.24 -15.26
CA LEU A 542 14.17 29.21 -16.05
C LEU A 542 13.14 29.95 -15.18
N ILE A 543 12.55 29.29 -14.20
CA ILE A 543 11.63 29.91 -13.22
C ILE A 543 12.38 30.87 -12.28
N GLY A 544 13.72 30.76 -12.18
CA GLY A 544 14.55 31.52 -11.24
C GLY A 544 14.66 30.87 -9.86
N MET A 545 14.19 29.63 -9.72
CA MET A 545 14.35 28.85 -8.51
C MET A 545 15.79 28.36 -8.37
N ARG A 546 16.17 28.15 -7.11
CA ARG A 546 17.45 27.55 -6.74
C ARG A 546 17.54 26.10 -7.16
N ASP A 547 18.64 25.72 -7.80
CA ASP A 547 18.94 24.35 -8.22
C ASP A 547 20.00 23.67 -7.34
N ASP A 548 20.61 24.39 -6.39
CA ASP A 548 21.65 23.85 -5.50
C ASP A 548 21.15 22.77 -4.51
N GLY A 549 19.84 22.53 -4.46
CA GLY A 549 19.19 21.45 -3.73
C GLY A 549 18.69 20.29 -4.61
N LEU A 550 18.83 20.38 -5.94
CA LEU A 550 18.49 19.30 -6.86
C LEU A 550 19.66 18.31 -6.96
N ILE A 551 19.48 17.12 -6.40
CA ILE A 551 20.53 16.11 -6.23
C ILE A 551 20.43 15.09 -7.36
N GLN A 552 21.35 15.15 -8.31
CA GLN A 552 21.42 14.15 -9.38
C GLN A 552 21.89 12.80 -8.82
N LEU A 553 21.08 11.76 -9.02
CA LEU A 553 21.39 10.39 -8.65
C LEU A 553 21.72 9.56 -9.92
N PRO A 554 22.97 9.12 -10.11
CA PRO A 554 23.35 8.35 -11.28
C PRO A 554 22.54 7.05 -11.39
N LYS A 555 22.09 6.70 -12.60
CA LYS A 555 21.30 5.50 -12.90
C LYS A 555 19.92 5.43 -12.23
N ALA A 556 19.48 6.47 -11.53
CA ALA A 556 18.11 6.58 -11.04
C ALA A 556 17.20 7.21 -12.12
N ARG A 557 15.91 6.85 -12.10
CA ARG A 557 14.88 7.46 -12.96
C ARG A 557 14.23 8.62 -12.23
N SER A 558 14.06 9.76 -12.89
CA SER A 558 13.37 10.91 -12.33
C SER A 558 11.90 10.58 -12.03
N ALA A 559 11.33 11.27 -11.06
CA ALA A 559 9.94 11.05 -10.71
C ALA A 559 9.01 11.52 -11.84
N VAL A 560 7.96 10.72 -12.09
CA VAL A 560 6.97 10.99 -13.13
C VAL A 560 5.57 10.67 -12.59
N CYS A 561 4.64 11.58 -12.79
CA CYS A 561 3.21 11.33 -12.61
C CYS A 561 2.55 11.35 -13.98
N ASN A 562 1.97 10.24 -14.42
CA ASN A 562 1.20 10.16 -15.65
C ASN A 562 -0.29 10.12 -15.31
N MET A 563 -1.06 11.07 -15.83
CA MET A 563 -2.49 11.24 -15.58
C MET A 563 -3.25 11.10 -16.89
N LEU A 564 -4.30 10.27 -16.89
CA LEU A 564 -5.28 10.17 -17.96
C LEU A 564 -6.49 11.02 -17.55
N LEU A 565 -6.88 11.95 -18.42
CA LEU A 565 -7.98 12.88 -18.21
C LEU A 565 -9.09 12.63 -19.23
N SER A 566 -10.35 12.73 -18.80
CA SER A 566 -11.52 12.73 -19.67
C SER A 566 -11.54 13.98 -20.56
N SER A 567 -12.40 14.00 -21.59
CA SER A 567 -12.68 15.20 -22.42
C SER A 567 -13.20 16.39 -21.62
N THR A 568 -13.74 16.12 -20.42
CA THR A 568 -14.17 17.12 -19.44
C THR A 568 -13.06 17.54 -18.47
N GLY A 569 -11.85 16.99 -18.59
CA GLY A 569 -10.67 17.30 -17.76
C GLY A 569 -10.63 16.59 -16.41
N ASN A 570 -11.55 15.65 -16.16
CA ASN A 570 -11.58 14.86 -14.92
C ASN A 570 -10.54 13.74 -14.97
N LEU A 571 -9.87 13.47 -13.84
CA LEU A 571 -8.92 12.35 -13.74
C LEU A 571 -9.66 11.01 -13.84
N THR A 572 -9.34 10.22 -14.86
CA THR A 572 -9.90 8.87 -15.07
C THR A 572 -8.97 7.78 -14.55
N GLY A 573 -7.65 8.03 -14.57
CA GLY A 573 -6.63 7.11 -14.05
C GLY A 573 -5.23 7.73 -14.09
N GLY A 574 -4.24 7.07 -13.51
CA GLY A 574 -2.86 7.56 -13.56
C GLY A 574 -1.85 6.66 -12.85
N VAL A 575 -0.57 6.84 -13.19
CA VAL A 575 0.56 6.12 -12.60
C VAL A 575 1.57 7.14 -12.10
N ALA A 576 1.89 7.11 -10.81
CA ALA A 576 2.92 7.96 -10.21
C ALA A 576 4.14 7.12 -9.79
N ASP A 577 5.25 7.25 -10.52
CA ASP A 577 6.57 6.75 -10.11
C ASP A 577 7.29 7.87 -9.34
N MET A 578 7.26 7.77 -8.01
CA MET A 578 7.89 8.74 -7.10
C MET A 578 9.04 8.10 -6.32
N ASP A 579 9.49 6.88 -6.68
CA ASP A 579 10.36 6.07 -5.83
C ASP A 579 11.78 6.63 -5.67
N ILE A 580 12.22 7.51 -6.58
CA ILE A 580 13.53 8.17 -6.49
C ILE A 580 13.72 8.92 -5.16
N ILE A 581 12.65 9.45 -4.55
CA ILE A 581 12.73 10.14 -3.24
C ILE A 581 13.23 9.21 -2.13
N LYS A 582 12.96 7.90 -2.22
CA LYS A 582 13.41 6.89 -1.25
C LYS A 582 14.91 6.60 -1.36
N SER A 583 15.51 6.91 -2.50
CA SER A 583 16.94 6.75 -2.75
C SER A 583 17.76 7.92 -2.22
N LEU A 584 17.13 9.01 -1.76
CA LEU A 584 17.82 10.16 -1.19
C LEU A 584 18.23 9.88 0.27
N PRO A 585 19.53 9.78 0.58
CA PRO A 585 19.98 9.50 1.94
C PRO A 585 19.70 10.68 2.88
N ALA A 586 19.24 10.38 4.10
CA ALA A 586 18.91 11.39 5.08
C ALA A 586 20.12 12.25 5.50
N ASP A 587 21.32 11.68 5.56
CA ASP A 587 22.55 12.41 5.90
C ASP A 587 22.91 13.51 4.90
N MET A 588 22.54 13.36 3.62
CA MET A 588 22.72 14.41 2.62
C MET A 588 21.79 15.60 2.88
N ILE A 589 20.55 15.31 3.25
CA ILE A 589 19.55 16.33 3.61
C ILE A 589 20.00 17.06 4.88
N LEU A 590 20.41 16.30 5.91
CA LEU A 590 20.91 16.84 7.17
C LEU A 590 22.13 17.76 6.98
N ARG A 591 23.06 17.41 6.06
CA ARG A 591 24.18 18.28 5.71
C ARG A 591 23.73 19.62 5.11
N LYS A 592 22.67 19.64 4.31
CA LYS A 592 22.07 20.88 3.79
C LYS A 592 21.37 21.67 4.90
N LEU A 593 20.63 21.01 5.79
CA LEU A 593 20.03 21.68 6.96
C LEU A 593 21.10 22.32 7.85
N ALA A 594 22.20 21.61 8.12
CA ALA A 594 23.33 22.11 8.89
C ALA A 594 24.08 23.26 8.20
N LYS A 595 24.10 23.28 6.85
CA LYS A 595 24.70 24.37 6.08
C LYS A 595 23.86 25.64 6.10
N HIS A 596 22.54 25.51 5.95
CA HIS A 596 21.66 26.67 5.73
C HIS A 596 20.98 27.20 6.99
N HIS A 597 20.89 26.40 8.06
CA HIS A 597 20.20 26.75 9.31
C HIS A 597 18.80 27.35 9.07
N PRO A 598 17.89 26.61 8.41
CA PRO A 598 16.58 27.15 8.07
C PRO A 598 15.75 27.44 9.32
N ALA A 599 14.88 28.44 9.22
CA ALA A 599 13.86 28.70 10.23
C ALA A 599 12.76 27.63 10.18
N ILE A 600 12.40 27.19 8.97
CA ILE A 600 11.32 26.23 8.74
C ILE A 600 11.77 25.13 7.77
N VAL A 601 11.39 23.90 8.08
CA VAL A 601 11.53 22.74 7.19
C VAL A 601 10.14 22.18 6.86
N ALA A 602 9.80 22.14 5.57
CA ALA A 602 8.58 21.50 5.07
C ALA A 602 8.90 20.09 4.55
N LEU A 603 8.16 19.10 5.02
CA LEU A 603 8.34 17.69 4.73
C LEU A 603 7.16 17.16 3.93
N ASP A 604 7.45 16.62 2.75
CA ASP A 604 6.49 15.86 1.94
C ASP A 604 6.26 14.47 2.54
N ALA A 605 4.99 14.05 2.66
CA ALA A 605 4.63 12.73 3.19
C ALA A 605 5.10 11.53 2.35
N ASN A 606 5.67 11.75 1.15
CA ASN A 606 6.34 10.73 0.34
C ASN A 606 7.71 10.30 0.87
N LEU A 607 8.30 11.03 1.82
CA LEU A 607 9.59 10.67 2.42
C LEU A 607 9.53 9.33 3.16
N SER A 608 10.65 8.61 3.19
CA SER A 608 10.75 7.34 3.91
C SER A 608 10.60 7.54 5.43
N GLU A 609 10.06 6.55 6.15
CA GLU A 609 9.93 6.62 7.61
C GLU A 609 11.27 6.90 8.31
N GLN A 610 12.36 6.31 7.81
CA GLN A 610 13.69 6.53 8.37
C GLN A 610 14.16 7.96 8.15
N THR A 611 13.95 8.50 6.94
CA THR A 611 14.27 9.90 6.63
C THR A 611 13.45 10.84 7.51
N LEU A 612 12.14 10.63 7.64
CA LEU A 612 11.27 11.43 8.51
C LEU A 612 11.74 11.40 9.97
N LYS A 613 12.13 10.22 10.49
CA LYS A 613 12.70 10.07 11.85
C LYS A 613 13.94 10.93 12.06
N GLU A 614 14.90 10.84 11.15
CA GLU A 614 16.17 11.55 11.26
C GLU A 614 15.99 13.07 11.12
N LEU A 615 15.15 13.50 10.17
CA LEU A 615 14.86 14.91 9.95
C LEU A 615 14.08 15.52 11.12
N LEU A 616 13.03 14.86 11.61
CA LEU A 616 12.25 15.35 12.73
C LEU A 616 13.09 15.45 14.00
N LYS A 617 13.91 14.43 14.28
CA LYS A 617 14.86 14.45 15.40
C LYS A 617 15.83 15.62 15.29
N TYR A 618 16.42 15.84 14.11
CA TYR A 618 17.34 16.95 13.89
C TYR A 618 16.67 18.30 14.08
N CYS A 619 15.46 18.49 13.53
CA CYS A 619 14.73 19.75 13.64
C CYS A 619 14.37 20.06 15.10
N ASN A 620 13.89 19.06 15.86
CA ASN A 620 13.53 19.25 17.27
C ASN A 620 14.74 19.66 18.12
N VAL A 621 15.88 18.96 17.97
CA VAL A 621 17.13 19.28 18.68
C VAL A 621 17.63 20.69 18.37
N ASN A 622 17.44 21.15 17.14
CA ASN A 622 17.87 22.49 16.70
C ASN A 622 16.76 23.53 16.78
N THR A 623 15.61 23.20 17.38
CA THR A 623 14.44 24.07 17.54
C THR A 623 13.85 24.63 16.23
N ILE A 624 14.05 23.93 15.11
CA ILE A 624 13.56 24.32 13.78
C ILE A 624 12.09 23.92 13.63
N ASP A 625 11.25 24.82 13.10
CA ASP A 625 9.85 24.52 12.89
C ASP A 625 9.63 23.56 11.73
N VAL A 626 8.75 22.58 11.93
CA VAL A 626 8.47 21.54 10.94
C VAL A 626 7.03 21.67 10.45
N LEU A 627 6.86 21.77 9.13
CA LEU A 627 5.57 21.58 8.46
C LEU A 627 5.53 20.20 7.81
N PHE A 628 4.46 19.44 8.05
CA PHE A 628 4.20 18.18 7.39
C PHE A 628 3.01 18.31 6.43
N GLU A 629 3.24 18.02 5.14
CA GLU A 629 2.20 18.04 4.12
C GLU A 629 1.84 16.61 3.68
N PRO A 630 0.63 16.12 4.04
CA PRO A 630 0.08 14.88 3.49
C PRO A 630 -0.11 14.97 1.97
N THR A 631 0.19 13.87 1.27
CA THR A 631 0.04 13.78 -0.20
C THR A 631 -1.03 12.79 -0.65
N SER A 632 -1.54 11.99 0.28
CA SER A 632 -2.65 11.05 0.09
C SER A 632 -3.09 10.53 1.46
N ILE A 633 -4.29 9.94 1.53
CA ILE A 633 -4.80 9.28 2.74
C ILE A 633 -3.77 8.30 3.30
N VAL A 634 -3.25 7.37 2.48
CA VAL A 634 -2.31 6.34 2.94
C VAL A 634 -1.02 6.93 3.51
N LYS A 635 -0.55 8.05 2.96
CA LYS A 635 0.71 8.69 3.36
C LYS A 635 0.54 9.68 4.51
N SER A 636 -0.68 10.10 4.84
CA SER A 636 -0.93 11.08 5.92
C SER A 636 -0.42 10.64 7.29
N THR A 637 -0.21 9.34 7.49
CA THR A 637 0.22 8.74 8.76
C THR A 637 1.72 8.43 8.81
N SER A 638 2.49 8.72 7.74
CA SER A 638 3.91 8.33 7.64
C SER A 638 4.80 8.98 8.72
N ILE A 639 4.39 10.16 9.21
CA ILE A 639 5.11 10.92 10.23
C ILE A 639 5.00 10.32 11.65
N PHE A 640 3.99 9.49 11.93
CA PHE A 640 3.75 9.00 13.30
C PHE A 640 4.87 8.13 13.87
N SER A 641 5.50 7.33 13.01
CA SER A 641 6.69 6.54 13.35
C SER A 641 7.83 7.45 13.83
N ALA A 642 7.99 8.64 13.21
CA ALA A 642 8.96 9.65 13.60
C ALA A 642 8.59 10.36 14.91
N ILE A 643 7.32 10.73 15.07
CA ILE A 643 6.80 11.37 16.28
C ILE A 643 6.99 10.46 17.50
N ALA A 644 6.64 9.18 17.38
CA ALA A 644 6.80 8.19 18.46
C ALA A 644 8.26 7.92 18.84
N SER A 645 9.19 8.17 17.92
CA SER A 645 10.64 8.01 18.16
C SER A 645 11.29 9.29 18.71
N SER A 646 10.54 10.38 18.85
CA SER A 646 11.07 11.67 19.28
C SER A 646 11.21 11.73 20.81
N PRO A 647 12.40 12.09 21.33
CA PRO A 647 12.63 12.19 22.79
C PRO A 647 11.84 13.34 23.43
N ASP A 648 11.41 14.32 22.63
CA ASP A 648 10.74 15.54 23.07
C ASP A 648 9.21 15.43 23.08
N PHE A 649 8.64 14.23 23.17
CA PHE A 649 7.21 14.04 23.48
C PHE A 649 6.90 14.40 24.95
N SER A 650 7.35 15.59 25.35
CA SER A 650 7.11 16.26 26.62
C SER A 650 5.86 17.14 26.50
N ALA A 651 5.24 17.47 27.63
CA ALA A 651 4.00 18.25 27.65
C ALA A 651 4.13 19.69 27.10
N GLN A 652 5.35 20.19 26.78
CA GLN A 652 5.58 21.62 26.49
C GLN A 652 5.61 22.01 25.00
N ARG A 653 5.96 21.10 24.05
CA ARG A 653 5.95 21.41 22.61
C ARG A 653 5.58 20.18 21.79
N SER A 654 4.76 20.36 20.78
CA SER A 654 4.43 19.27 19.84
C SER A 654 5.61 19.01 18.89
N PRO A 655 5.95 17.75 18.57
CA PRO A 655 7.09 17.43 17.72
C PRO A 655 7.01 18.03 16.31
N VAL A 656 5.80 18.22 15.77
CA VAL A 656 5.58 18.86 14.48
C VAL A 656 4.86 20.19 14.71
N SER A 657 5.37 21.29 14.14
CA SER A 657 4.78 22.62 14.34
C SER A 657 3.48 22.78 13.56
N TYR A 658 3.46 22.35 12.30
CA TYR A 658 2.33 22.55 11.39
C TYR A 658 2.01 21.27 10.61
N ALA A 659 0.72 20.99 10.40
CA ALA A 659 0.30 20.03 9.38
C ALA A 659 -0.93 20.54 8.64
N THR A 660 -0.99 20.20 7.36
CA THR A 660 -1.99 20.73 6.42
C THR A 660 -2.82 19.61 5.78
N PRO A 661 -3.52 18.74 6.54
CA PRO A 661 -4.32 17.67 5.97
C PRO A 661 -5.61 18.20 5.30
N ASN A 662 -6.17 17.44 4.36
CA ASN A 662 -7.59 17.54 4.03
C ASN A 662 -8.47 16.75 5.02
N LEU A 663 -9.80 16.81 4.88
CA LEU A 663 -10.73 16.14 5.80
C LEU A 663 -10.55 14.62 5.88
N LEU A 664 -10.27 13.95 4.75
CA LEU A 664 -10.08 12.50 4.69
C LEU A 664 -8.74 12.09 5.32
N GLU A 665 -7.69 12.87 5.05
CA GLU A 665 -6.37 12.67 5.63
C GLU A 665 -6.39 12.89 7.15
N LEU A 666 -7.11 13.90 7.64
CA LEU A 666 -7.30 14.15 9.07
C LEU A 666 -7.96 12.96 9.76
N ALA A 667 -9.04 12.43 9.17
CA ALA A 667 -9.74 11.27 9.72
C ALA A 667 -8.82 10.05 9.81
N HIS A 668 -8.04 9.79 8.77
CA HIS A 668 -7.08 8.69 8.75
C HIS A 668 -5.91 8.90 9.74
N MET A 669 -5.41 10.13 9.87
CA MET A 669 -4.41 10.50 10.88
C MET A 669 -4.93 10.24 12.30
N TYR A 670 -6.18 10.63 12.59
CA TYR A 670 -6.79 10.41 13.89
C TYR A 670 -7.00 8.93 14.20
N GLN A 671 -7.50 8.15 13.24
CA GLN A 671 -7.67 6.71 13.39
C GLN A 671 -6.34 6.01 13.67
N ALA A 672 -5.31 6.27 12.86
CA ALA A 672 -4.00 5.66 13.04
C ALA A 672 -3.31 6.06 14.36
N ALA A 673 -3.52 7.29 14.83
CA ALA A 673 -3.02 7.70 16.15
C ALA A 673 -3.69 6.93 17.29
N ARG A 674 -4.97 6.55 17.14
CA ARG A 674 -5.77 5.80 18.13
C ARG A 674 -5.59 4.29 18.07
N ASP A 675 -5.20 3.74 16.93
CA ASP A 675 -5.03 2.30 16.73
C ASP A 675 -3.82 1.71 17.50
N ASP A 676 -3.14 2.54 18.30
CA ASP A 676 -2.12 2.18 19.29
C ASP A 676 -0.88 1.47 18.74
N VAL A 677 -0.72 1.40 17.41
CA VAL A 677 0.45 0.81 16.73
C VAL A 677 1.77 1.46 17.19
N PHE A 678 1.71 2.76 17.50
CA PHE A 678 2.83 3.56 17.97
C PHE A 678 2.62 4.07 19.41
N GLU A 679 1.60 3.56 20.12
CA GLU A 679 1.23 3.95 21.49
C GLU A 679 1.03 5.46 21.73
N LEU A 680 0.73 6.22 20.66
CA LEU A 680 0.71 7.69 20.68
C LEU A 680 -0.34 8.27 21.64
N THR A 681 -1.59 7.81 21.57
CA THR A 681 -2.67 8.28 22.45
C THR A 681 -2.68 7.59 23.81
N SER A 682 -1.91 6.51 23.97
CA SER A 682 -1.75 5.81 25.25
C SER A 682 -0.63 6.40 26.10
N HIS A 683 0.27 7.18 25.50
CA HIS A 683 1.40 7.78 26.19
C HIS A 683 0.94 8.82 27.24
N PRO A 684 1.52 8.84 28.47
CA PRO A 684 1.11 9.75 29.55
C PRO A 684 1.10 11.24 29.18
N SER A 685 2.10 11.71 28.41
CA SER A 685 2.16 13.11 27.95
C SER A 685 0.97 13.51 27.08
N TRP A 686 0.37 12.56 26.34
CA TRP A 686 -0.84 12.83 25.56
C TRP A 686 -2.00 13.17 26.49
N TRP A 687 -2.27 12.30 27.47
CA TRP A 687 -3.32 12.50 28.47
C TRP A 687 -3.13 13.82 29.23
N GLN A 688 -1.90 14.08 29.68
CA GLN A 688 -1.57 15.32 30.38
C GLN A 688 -1.84 16.55 29.51
N THR A 689 -1.47 16.51 28.24
CA THR A 689 -1.68 17.64 27.32
C THR A 689 -3.16 17.88 27.04
N ILE A 690 -3.93 16.82 26.77
CA ILE A 690 -5.38 16.89 26.54
C ILE A 690 -6.10 17.40 27.79
N ASP A 691 -5.73 16.90 28.98
CA ASP A 691 -6.29 17.35 30.24
C ASP A 691 -5.96 18.82 30.54
N ASN A 692 -4.80 19.30 30.08
CA ASN A 692 -4.38 20.68 30.25
C ASN A 692 -5.14 21.64 29.36
N PHE A 693 -5.61 21.21 28.18
CA PHE A 693 -6.49 22.04 27.33
C PHE A 693 -7.80 22.43 28.01
N ALA A 694 -8.19 21.73 29.09
CA ALA A 694 -9.40 22.02 29.87
C ALA A 694 -10.67 22.16 29.02
N ILE A 695 -10.79 21.36 27.96
CA ILE A 695 -11.94 21.39 27.05
C ILE A 695 -13.20 21.06 27.84
N SER A 696 -14.00 22.10 28.10
CA SER A 696 -15.13 22.05 29.03
C SER A 696 -16.47 21.97 28.31
N HIS A 697 -17.56 21.86 29.08
CA HIS A 697 -18.91 22.00 28.56
C HIS A 697 -19.13 23.33 27.82
N GLN A 698 -18.47 24.41 28.27
CA GLN A 698 -18.57 25.72 27.61
C GLN A 698 -18.04 25.67 26.18
N PHE A 699 -16.89 25.05 25.96
CA PHE A 699 -16.32 24.87 24.62
C PHE A 699 -17.28 24.12 23.70
N ARG A 700 -17.91 23.05 24.22
CA ARG A 700 -18.90 22.28 23.46
C ARG A 700 -20.09 23.13 23.05
N MET A 701 -20.65 23.92 23.98
CA MET A 701 -21.77 24.82 23.68
C MET A 701 -21.39 25.85 22.60
N GLU A 702 -20.22 26.47 22.72
CA GLU A 702 -19.72 27.44 21.73
C GLU A 702 -19.52 26.79 20.35
N LEU A 703 -19.07 25.54 20.32
CA LEU A 703 -18.95 24.75 19.09
C LEU A 703 -20.32 24.42 18.47
N GLU A 704 -21.32 24.08 19.28
CA GLU A 704 -22.70 23.88 18.82
C GLU A 704 -23.31 25.18 18.27
N HIS A 705 -22.97 26.33 18.84
CA HIS A 705 -23.38 27.64 18.30
C HIS A 705 -22.67 27.96 16.98
N LEU A 706 -21.35 27.73 16.90
CA LEU A 706 -20.59 27.93 15.67
C LEU A 706 -21.07 27.02 14.54
N ALA A 707 -21.37 25.75 14.85
CA ALA A 707 -21.85 24.74 13.91
C ALA A 707 -23.15 25.13 13.16
N ARG A 708 -23.95 26.04 13.73
CA ARG A 708 -25.18 26.54 13.09
C ARG A 708 -24.93 27.65 12.07
N ARG A 709 -23.74 28.25 12.04
CA ARG A 709 -23.41 29.30 11.07
C ARG A 709 -23.30 28.71 9.65
N PRO A 710 -23.67 29.48 8.62
CA PRO A 710 -23.45 29.07 7.24
C PRO A 710 -21.96 28.98 6.94
N VAL A 711 -21.56 28.06 6.06
CA VAL A 711 -20.16 27.90 5.62
C VAL A 711 -19.65 29.18 4.96
N SER A 712 -20.45 29.80 4.10
CA SER A 712 -20.17 31.11 3.51
C SER A 712 -21.27 32.08 3.88
N ASP A 713 -20.93 33.33 4.20
CA ASP A 713 -21.95 34.37 4.41
C ASP A 713 -22.56 34.84 3.07
N GLU A 714 -21.94 34.50 1.94
CA GLU A 714 -22.38 34.89 0.58
C GLU A 714 -23.08 33.76 -0.19
N ASP A 715 -22.86 32.49 0.22
CA ASP A 715 -23.36 31.31 -0.48
C ASP A 715 -23.95 30.28 0.50
N ASN A 716 -25.27 30.36 0.69
CA ASN A 716 -26.01 29.46 1.57
C ASN A 716 -26.11 28.03 1.04
N SER A 717 -25.85 27.79 -0.26
CA SER A 717 -25.93 26.43 -0.85
C SER A 717 -24.86 25.49 -0.29
N LYS A 718 -23.77 26.05 0.27
CA LYS A 718 -22.68 25.32 0.91
C LYS A 718 -23.02 24.75 2.28
N GLY A 719 -24.24 24.97 2.77
CA GLY A 719 -24.70 24.45 4.07
C GLY A 719 -24.09 25.18 5.26
N THR A 720 -24.01 24.49 6.39
CA THR A 720 -23.55 25.05 7.68
C THR A 720 -22.25 24.41 8.16
N LEU A 721 -21.64 25.00 9.19
CA LEU A 721 -20.48 24.44 9.89
C LEU A 721 -20.81 23.19 10.74
N SER A 722 -21.97 22.57 10.53
CA SER A 722 -22.43 21.37 11.27
C SER A 722 -21.48 20.19 11.15
N PHE A 723 -20.76 20.08 10.02
CA PHE A 723 -19.75 19.05 9.78
C PHE A 723 -18.63 19.05 10.85
N LEU A 724 -18.34 20.21 11.49
CA LEU A 724 -17.36 20.28 12.58
C LEU A 724 -17.71 19.35 13.75
N LEU A 725 -19.00 19.12 13.98
CA LEU A 725 -19.55 18.25 15.01
C LEU A 725 -20.01 16.91 14.45
N ALA A 726 -20.81 16.92 13.39
CA ALA A 726 -21.44 15.71 12.83
C ALA A 726 -20.39 14.69 12.35
N ASP A 727 -19.32 15.18 11.71
CA ASP A 727 -18.26 14.34 11.18
C ASP A 727 -17.09 14.21 12.18
N GLY A 728 -17.21 14.82 13.37
CA GLY A 728 -16.21 14.77 14.43
C GLY A 728 -14.92 15.57 14.15
N ILE A 729 -14.89 16.47 13.16
CA ILE A 729 -13.66 17.19 12.74
C ILE A 729 -12.98 17.90 13.91
N ALA A 730 -13.74 18.64 14.73
CA ALA A 730 -13.19 19.37 15.87
C ALA A 730 -12.56 18.41 16.90
N GLN A 731 -13.22 17.29 17.18
CA GLN A 731 -12.71 16.27 18.09
C GLN A 731 -11.40 15.67 17.56
N MET A 732 -11.40 15.23 16.30
CA MET A 732 -10.23 14.60 15.68
C MET A 732 -9.01 15.53 15.71
N ALA A 733 -9.20 16.80 15.34
CA ALA A 733 -8.12 17.78 15.32
C ALA A 733 -7.57 18.08 16.72
N ILE A 734 -8.44 18.29 17.72
CA ILE A 734 -7.99 18.55 19.12
C ILE A 734 -7.17 17.38 19.66
N ASN A 735 -7.58 16.14 19.37
CA ASN A 735 -6.86 14.93 19.84
C ASN A 735 -5.47 14.77 19.19
N LEU A 736 -5.24 15.43 18.05
CA LEU A 736 -3.96 15.42 17.33
C LEU A 736 -3.03 16.58 17.72
N LEU A 737 -3.52 17.59 18.45
CA LEU A 737 -2.71 18.74 18.89
C LEU A 737 -1.45 18.39 19.72
N PRO A 738 -1.43 17.32 20.54
CA PRO A 738 -0.20 16.90 21.20
C PRO A 738 0.93 16.51 20.24
N PHE A 739 0.59 16.17 18.99
CA PHE A 739 1.55 15.78 17.95
C PHE A 739 1.83 16.91 16.96
N PHE A 740 0.83 17.77 16.70
CA PHE A 740 0.90 18.90 15.79
C PHE A 740 0.46 20.19 16.49
N SER A 741 1.35 21.19 16.64
CA SER A 741 0.95 22.44 17.32
C SER A 741 -0.17 23.17 16.57
N SER A 742 -0.18 23.09 15.23
CA SER A 742 -1.17 23.77 14.38
C SER A 742 -1.64 22.85 13.25
N LEU A 743 -2.94 22.63 13.17
CA LEU A 743 -3.59 21.92 12.08
C LEU A 743 -4.35 22.91 11.19
N ILE A 744 -3.98 22.98 9.92
CA ILE A 744 -4.62 23.81 8.90
C ILE A 744 -5.36 22.87 7.95
N ILE A 745 -6.64 22.65 8.22
CA ILE A 745 -7.43 21.61 7.56
C ILE A 745 -8.07 22.19 6.29
N LYS A 746 -7.68 21.63 5.14
CA LYS A 746 -8.22 21.98 3.82
C LYS A 746 -9.61 21.36 3.64
N CYS A 747 -10.65 22.20 3.59
CA CYS A 747 -12.04 21.75 3.49
C CYS A 747 -12.65 22.00 2.09
N GLY A 748 -11.81 22.15 1.07
CA GLY A 748 -12.23 22.40 -0.31
C GLY A 748 -13.05 23.68 -0.44
N ASP A 749 -14.22 23.58 -1.05
CA ASP A 749 -15.14 24.71 -1.24
C ASP A 749 -15.77 25.22 0.06
N ARG A 750 -15.54 24.55 1.20
CA ARG A 750 -15.96 24.97 2.55
C ARG A 750 -14.92 25.84 3.27
N GLY A 751 -13.79 26.14 2.64
CA GLY A 751 -12.73 27.01 3.19
C GLY A 751 -11.70 26.24 4.01
N LEU A 752 -11.22 26.86 5.10
CA LEU A 752 -10.21 26.28 5.99
C LEU A 752 -10.73 26.16 7.42
N VAL A 753 -10.29 25.13 8.13
CA VAL A 753 -10.49 24.98 9.57
C VAL A 753 -9.13 24.94 10.24
N LEU A 754 -8.86 25.89 11.12
CA LEU A 754 -7.64 25.99 11.90
C LEU A 754 -7.90 25.44 13.29
N VAL A 755 -7.05 24.53 13.76
CA VAL A 755 -7.07 24.03 15.13
C VAL A 755 -5.67 24.14 15.69
N LEU A 756 -5.47 25.00 16.68
CA LEU A 756 -4.16 25.46 17.12
C LEU A 756 -3.99 25.24 18.63
N ARG A 757 -2.79 24.84 19.02
CA ARG A 757 -2.24 24.93 20.37
C ARG A 757 -1.26 26.11 20.39
N ILE A 758 -1.62 27.20 21.06
CA ILE A 758 -0.83 28.43 21.06
C ILE A 758 0.38 28.28 21.97
N SER A 759 1.59 28.50 21.43
CA SER A 759 2.84 28.42 22.20
C SER A 759 3.25 29.75 22.84
N ASP A 760 2.90 30.88 22.23
CA ASP A 760 3.10 32.23 22.78
C ASP A 760 1.74 32.91 23.01
N PRO A 761 1.23 32.92 24.25
CA PRO A 761 -0.12 33.36 24.56
C PRO A 761 -0.25 34.89 24.66
N ALA A 762 0.78 35.70 24.44
CA ALA A 762 0.75 37.13 24.79
C ALA A 762 -0.42 37.91 24.17
N LYS A 763 -0.78 37.63 22.91
CA LYS A 763 -1.96 38.22 22.24
C LYS A 763 -3.22 37.36 22.42
N TRP A 764 -3.09 36.03 22.33
CA TRP A 764 -4.21 35.09 22.45
C TRP A 764 -4.85 35.02 23.84
N SER A 765 -4.10 35.31 24.91
CA SER A 765 -4.61 35.36 26.29
C SER A 765 -5.70 36.42 26.50
N LYS A 766 -5.77 37.42 25.62
CA LYS A 766 -6.78 38.49 25.64
C LYS A 766 -7.99 38.18 24.75
N GLU A 767 -7.92 37.12 23.96
CA GLU A 767 -8.97 36.72 23.03
C GLU A 767 -9.97 35.77 23.71
N TYR A 768 -11.21 35.87 23.26
CA TYR A 768 -12.31 35.02 23.71
C TYR A 768 -13.05 34.45 22.50
N SER A 769 -13.82 33.38 22.74
CA SER A 769 -14.72 32.80 21.75
C SER A 769 -15.65 33.87 21.16
N ASN A 770 -15.69 33.92 19.83
CA ASN A 770 -16.48 34.88 19.07
C ASN A 770 -17.04 34.19 17.83
N VAL A 771 -18.33 33.88 17.89
CA VAL A 771 -19.06 33.18 16.83
C VAL A 771 -19.13 34.00 15.53
N HIS A 772 -19.13 35.34 15.62
CA HIS A 772 -19.10 36.22 14.44
C HIS A 772 -17.74 36.21 13.73
N ARG A 773 -16.65 36.13 14.50
CA ARG A 773 -15.30 35.89 13.97
C ARG A 773 -15.04 34.40 13.67
N ARG A 774 -16.07 33.56 13.74
CA ARG A 774 -16.05 32.11 13.47
C ARG A 774 -14.96 31.37 14.25
N ARG A 775 -14.78 31.77 15.51
CA ARG A 775 -13.63 31.39 16.34
C ARG A 775 -14.04 31.01 17.75
N ILE A 776 -13.41 29.98 18.28
CA ILE A 776 -13.57 29.48 19.64
C ILE A 776 -12.18 29.47 20.28
N VAL A 777 -12.08 30.01 21.49
CA VAL A 777 -10.83 30.08 22.26
C VAL A 777 -11.06 29.40 23.60
N ALA A 778 -10.41 28.25 23.80
CA ALA A 778 -10.40 27.56 25.08
C ALA A 778 -9.12 27.92 25.83
N HIS A 779 -9.26 28.50 27.02
CA HIS A 779 -8.15 28.76 27.92
C HIS A 779 -7.95 27.51 28.80
N GLY A 780 -6.79 26.88 28.68
CA GLY A 780 -6.42 25.69 29.42
C GLY A 780 -6.13 25.94 30.90
N LYS A 781 -5.61 24.92 31.58
CA LYS A 781 -5.22 24.99 33.00
C LYS A 781 -4.01 25.89 33.25
N THR A 782 -3.18 26.11 32.23
CA THR A 782 -2.02 27.00 32.29
C THR A 782 -2.15 28.09 31.23
N GLU A 783 -1.48 29.22 31.43
CA GLU A 783 -1.49 30.33 30.47
C GLU A 783 -0.91 29.94 29.08
N GLN A 784 -0.18 28.82 29.00
CA GLN A 784 0.44 28.31 27.77
C GLN A 784 -0.42 27.26 27.03
N ASP A 785 -1.56 26.84 27.59
CA ASP A 785 -2.40 25.79 27.03
C ASP A 785 -3.69 26.35 26.41
N ILE A 786 -3.56 27.38 25.55
CA ILE A 786 -4.69 27.95 24.82
C ILE A 786 -4.94 27.13 23.54
N VAL A 787 -6.18 26.64 23.38
CA VAL A 787 -6.63 25.96 22.16
C VAL A 787 -7.56 26.87 21.37
N VAL A 788 -7.26 27.04 20.09
CA VAL A 788 -8.07 27.85 19.17
C VAL A 788 -8.66 26.96 18.10
N LEU A 789 -9.97 27.06 17.87
CA LEU A 789 -10.63 26.54 16.68
C LEU A 789 -11.19 27.72 15.89
N GLN A 790 -10.77 27.88 14.64
CA GLN A 790 -11.24 28.97 13.78
C GLN A 790 -11.57 28.48 12.37
N HIS A 791 -12.76 28.84 11.88
CA HIS A 791 -13.12 28.63 10.48
C HIS A 791 -12.83 29.88 9.66
N ILE A 792 -12.11 29.72 8.55
CA ILE A 792 -11.87 30.76 7.55
C ILE A 792 -12.77 30.45 6.35
N PRO A 793 -13.79 31.28 6.07
CA PRO A 793 -14.68 31.07 4.93
C PRO A 793 -13.94 30.94 3.59
N PRO A 794 -14.52 30.20 2.63
CA PRO A 794 -13.99 30.14 1.28
C PRO A 794 -14.16 31.51 0.60
N LEU A 795 -13.16 31.96 -0.15
CA LEU A 795 -13.31 33.13 -1.00
C LEU A 795 -14.20 32.82 -2.23
N PRO A 796 -14.94 33.82 -2.75
CA PRO A 796 -15.79 33.64 -3.91
C PRO A 796 -14.99 33.20 -5.15
N LEU A 797 -15.46 32.15 -5.81
CA LEU A 797 -14.86 31.62 -7.02
C LEU A 797 -15.96 31.12 -7.95
N ALA A 798 -16.07 31.72 -9.13
CA ALA A 798 -17.01 31.27 -10.14
C ALA A 798 -16.53 29.94 -10.74
N LYS A 799 -17.40 28.92 -10.78
CA LYS A 799 -17.03 27.55 -11.19
C LYS A 799 -16.41 27.49 -12.60
N ASP A 800 -16.88 28.34 -13.50
CA ASP A 800 -16.40 28.52 -14.87
C ASP A 800 -15.00 29.16 -14.96
N SER A 801 -14.53 29.82 -13.90
CA SER A 801 -13.18 30.39 -13.85
C SER A 801 -12.09 29.38 -13.47
N ILE A 802 -12.48 28.18 -12.99
CA ILE A 802 -11.54 27.10 -12.63
C ILE A 802 -11.01 26.46 -13.91
N LYS A 803 -9.69 26.48 -14.08
CA LYS A 803 -8.98 25.90 -15.23
C LYS A 803 -8.18 24.66 -14.86
N ASN A 804 -7.66 24.58 -13.64
CA ASN A 804 -6.91 23.45 -13.15
C ASN A 804 -7.11 23.31 -11.63
N VAL A 805 -7.28 22.09 -11.12
CA VAL A 805 -7.40 21.81 -9.68
C VAL A 805 -6.11 21.31 -9.04
N THR A 806 -5.10 20.98 -9.84
CA THR A 806 -3.81 20.48 -9.35
C THR A 806 -2.94 21.61 -8.80
N GLY A 807 -2.23 21.33 -7.71
CA GLY A 807 -1.29 22.27 -7.08
C GLY A 807 -1.91 23.47 -6.36
N ALA A 808 -3.24 23.63 -6.34
CA ALA A 808 -3.90 24.69 -5.57
C ALA A 808 -3.69 24.53 -4.05
N GLY A 809 -3.74 23.29 -3.54
CA GLY A 809 -3.40 22.96 -2.15
C GLY A 809 -1.93 23.26 -1.84
N ASP A 810 -1.02 22.81 -2.71
CA ASP A 810 0.42 23.06 -2.59
C ASP A 810 0.74 24.56 -2.61
N THR A 811 0.03 25.32 -3.46
CA THR A 811 0.14 26.78 -3.55
C THR A 811 -0.31 27.45 -2.25
N LEU A 812 -1.42 26.97 -1.66
CA LEU A 812 -1.89 27.44 -0.36
C LEU A 812 -0.80 27.27 0.70
N VAL A 813 -0.16 26.10 0.74
CA VAL A 813 0.93 25.80 1.69
C VAL A 813 2.18 26.64 1.40
N GLY A 814 2.58 26.81 0.14
CA GLY A 814 3.71 27.68 -0.22
C GLY A 814 3.48 29.14 0.13
N SER A 815 2.25 29.64 -0.03
CA SER A 815 1.84 30.99 0.39
C SER A 815 1.83 31.15 1.91
N LEU A 816 1.35 30.14 2.63
CA LEU A 816 1.39 30.07 4.09
C LEU A 816 2.84 30.18 4.60
N LEU A 817 3.73 29.34 4.08
CA LEU A 817 5.15 29.32 4.47
C LEU A 817 5.86 30.63 4.13
N SER A 818 5.58 31.21 2.96
CA SER A 818 6.11 32.52 2.58
C SER A 818 5.64 33.63 3.52
N SER A 819 4.38 33.58 3.96
CA SER A 819 3.83 34.54 4.93
C SER A 819 4.44 34.36 6.32
N LEU A 820 4.66 33.11 6.75
CA LEU A 820 5.30 32.80 8.03
C LEU A 820 6.76 33.27 8.07
N LEU A 821 7.51 33.16 6.97
CA LEU A 821 8.86 33.74 6.87
C LEU A 821 8.87 35.27 6.99
N ARG A 822 7.85 35.96 6.48
CA ARG A 822 7.72 37.43 6.62
C ARG A 822 7.24 37.85 8.00
N HIS A 823 6.39 37.03 8.62
CA HIS A 823 5.75 37.29 9.90
C HIS A 823 5.89 36.06 10.81
N PRO A 824 7.04 35.86 11.48
CA PRO A 824 7.26 34.71 12.34
C PRO A 824 6.26 34.59 13.50
N ASP A 825 5.65 35.70 13.91
CA ASP A 825 4.62 35.77 14.95
C ASP A 825 3.19 35.54 14.43
N MET A 826 3.01 35.20 13.16
CA MET A 826 1.69 35.07 12.52
C MET A 826 0.74 34.12 13.27
N PHE A 827 1.20 33.01 13.82
CA PHE A 827 0.34 32.09 14.59
C PHE A 827 0.09 32.55 16.03
N SER A 828 0.89 33.50 16.53
CA SER A 828 0.71 34.11 17.85
C SER A 828 -0.16 35.36 17.81
N ASP A 829 -0.46 35.89 16.62
CA ASP A 829 -1.31 37.07 16.40
C ASP A 829 -2.59 36.69 15.61
N PRO A 830 -3.79 36.86 16.19
CA PRO A 830 -5.02 36.48 15.51
C PRO A 830 -5.32 37.23 14.19
N ASP A 831 -4.94 38.49 14.08
CA ASP A 831 -5.22 39.31 12.90
C ASP A 831 -4.21 38.99 11.79
N LEU A 832 -2.93 38.80 12.13
CA LEU A 832 -1.92 38.33 11.17
C LEU A 832 -2.27 36.92 10.66
N LEU A 833 -2.73 36.02 11.55
CA LEU A 833 -3.19 34.68 11.18
C LEU A 833 -4.30 34.75 10.14
N PHE A 834 -5.34 35.54 10.40
CA PHE A 834 -6.47 35.70 9.48
C PHE A 834 -6.02 36.21 8.11
N ASN A 835 -5.19 37.26 8.10
CA ASN A 835 -4.65 37.85 6.87
C ASN A 835 -3.77 36.86 6.09
N GLY A 836 -2.93 36.10 6.78
CA GLY A 836 -2.09 35.06 6.19
C GLY A 836 -2.92 33.94 5.54
N MET A 837 -3.97 33.47 6.20
CA MET A 837 -4.88 32.47 5.62
C MET A 837 -5.66 33.00 4.42
N HIS A 838 -6.10 34.25 4.48
CA HIS A 838 -6.75 34.89 3.35
C HIS A 838 -5.79 35.01 2.15
N ALA A 839 -4.54 35.43 2.37
CA ALA A 839 -3.52 35.49 1.31
C ALA A 839 -3.22 34.10 0.72
N ALA A 840 -3.21 33.06 1.57
CA ALA A 840 -3.03 31.68 1.13
C ALA A 840 -4.21 31.18 0.26
N GLN A 841 -5.46 31.50 0.63
CA GLN A 841 -6.62 31.21 -0.21
C GLN A 841 -6.60 31.97 -1.53
N THR A 842 -6.24 33.25 -1.52
CA THR A 842 -6.11 34.06 -2.76
C THR A 842 -5.09 33.44 -3.70
N ALA A 843 -3.93 33.04 -3.18
CA ALA A 843 -2.90 32.37 -3.98
C ALA A 843 -3.40 31.05 -4.59
N ALA A 844 -4.10 30.23 -3.80
CA ALA A 844 -4.70 28.98 -4.27
C ALA A 844 -5.72 29.24 -5.40
N ILE A 845 -6.55 30.28 -5.28
CA ILE A 845 -7.50 30.68 -6.32
C ILE A 845 -6.78 31.12 -7.61
N MET A 846 -5.70 31.88 -7.51
CA MET A 846 -4.91 32.25 -8.69
C MET A 846 -4.36 31.02 -9.43
N THR A 847 -4.00 29.96 -8.69
CA THR A 847 -3.63 28.66 -9.26
C THR A 847 -4.83 27.93 -9.86
N LEU A 848 -5.99 27.93 -9.19
CA LEU A 848 -7.23 27.37 -9.74
C LEU A 848 -7.60 27.99 -11.10
N GLN A 849 -7.31 29.28 -11.29
CA GLN A 849 -7.58 30.05 -12.52
C GLN A 849 -6.46 29.97 -13.57
N SER A 850 -5.38 29.23 -13.28
CA SER A 850 -4.22 29.00 -14.14
C SER A 850 -4.28 27.63 -14.79
N ARG A 851 -3.59 27.45 -15.92
CA ARG A 851 -3.36 26.12 -16.52
C ARG A 851 -2.17 25.37 -15.90
N LYS A 852 -1.29 26.08 -15.18
CA LYS A 852 -0.10 25.48 -14.53
C LYS A 852 -0.43 25.07 -13.10
N ALA A 853 0.29 24.06 -12.58
CA ALA A 853 0.19 23.58 -11.20
C ALA A 853 0.51 24.67 -10.14
N VAL A 854 1.26 25.70 -10.52
CA VAL A 854 1.44 26.92 -9.72
C VAL A 854 1.23 28.12 -10.65
N SER A 855 0.39 29.07 -10.23
CA SER A 855 0.07 30.22 -11.09
C SER A 855 1.28 31.13 -11.30
N PRO A 856 1.61 31.47 -12.56
CA PRO A 856 2.56 32.54 -12.84
C PRO A 856 2.11 33.91 -12.29
N LEU A 857 0.80 34.11 -12.08
CA LEU A 857 0.22 35.35 -11.54
C LEU A 857 0.55 35.59 -10.06
N LEU A 858 1.10 34.58 -9.36
CA LEU A 858 1.65 34.77 -8.02
C LEU A 858 2.89 35.67 -8.04
N SER A 859 3.57 35.72 -9.19
CA SER A 859 4.62 36.70 -9.44
C SER A 859 3.96 37.97 -10.00
N PRO A 860 4.32 39.17 -9.52
CA PRO A 860 3.72 40.43 -9.99
C PRO A 860 4.01 40.78 -11.47
N ILE A 861 4.63 39.89 -12.25
CA ILE A 861 5.00 40.09 -13.66
C ILE A 861 4.81 38.76 -14.40
N ILE A 862 3.82 38.68 -15.29
CA ILE A 862 3.94 38.32 -16.72
C ILE A 862 2.57 38.64 -17.34
N SER A 863 2.38 39.94 -17.63
CA SER A 863 1.68 40.38 -18.83
C SER A 863 2.76 40.59 -19.89
N ARG A 864 3.07 39.56 -20.66
CA ARG A 864 3.69 39.67 -21.98
C ARG A 864 3.15 38.58 -22.88
#